data_AF-A0A9P7YDP5-F1
#
_entry.id   AF-A0A9P7YDP5-F1
#
_cell.length_a   1.000
_cell.length_b   1.000
_cell.length_c   1.000
_cell.angle_alpha   90.00
_cell.angle_beta   90.00
_cell.angle_gamma   90.00
#
_symmetry.space_group_name_H-M   'P 1'
#
loop_
_entity.id
_entity.type
_entity.pdbx_description
1 polymer ?
#
loop_
_entity_poly.entity_id
_entity_poly.type
_entity_poly.pdbx_seq_one_letter_code
_entity_poly.pdbx_strand_id
1 'polypeptide(L)'
;MTPPRDTSSSFLSPSNYDDDVSSIHSERSDQETDTEDDEVLMGARTSADIRAHDRSVLIEEEERDKLLEESSRRGRRGSAMSIPGPLKKLFSKSFSELPGTSSNAEMGEMSEKGGGKRERRKRRRAKRKQKKDKLMSDAQNGEDGQLMYEMEEGGMKDGSATGDSSETEGSDEIDRRGLLGLRADKAQKRRSWKWLFIHLLIVIGFAILLLISWKLSMNRKGIKNNQKILTNGTALFAPTTILISLDGFRADFLNRGITPRLNSFIAKGISPMYMNPSFPSVTFPNHYTLVTGLYPESHGVIGNTFWDTELHEEFFYTNPLAMLPKWWGGEPIWVTAETQGIRTAIHMWPGSEAHIMEVEPTFLDKYFGKEPLLKKVDRVLELIDKPGQEDDVAEVQDMRPQLIAAYVPNVDQDGHLYGPNSTEIRATISNVDNMLDELFKGLEARNLTDIVNVVIVSDHGMATTDINRLVQLEDIIDTSLVEHMDGWPLYGLRPKDPTHLQSLYDTLAEEAEKNPNYEVYLRDKNMPERYHFSNNERIAPLWIIPKTGWAIVTKSEFDVAEGKEKGLVYHPRGLHGYDHEHPLMRAIFVARGPAFPHAPNSRVEPFQNIEVYNIVCDSLGLEPKPNNGTLRLPLKPVGQHSPETTPEEPDDPPAPLTVTPISSVSSSMSPFVVPPTAASEPGDVAPNVTSISPIEASSAANPNVRPPSAVGVDILDEPNVDRPVVGDDSTLTEEEKSFWSWFQDKLDKVKGWLGGFADNSTETANQ
;
A
#
# COMPACT_ATOMS: atom_id res chain seq x y z
N MET A 1 -37.98 40.73 49.64
CA MET A 1 -37.32 39.49 50.10
C MET A 1 -35.96 39.43 49.44
N THR A 2 -34.98 39.14 50.27
CA THR A 2 -33.53 39.27 50.11
C THR A 2 -32.97 38.42 48.95
N PRO A 3 -31.83 38.81 48.36
CA PRO A 3 -31.38 38.39 47.02
C PRO A 3 -30.07 37.54 47.11
N PRO A 4 -29.07 37.64 46.20
CA PRO A 4 -28.91 36.99 44.88
C PRO A 4 -27.54 36.26 44.73
N ARG A 5 -27.24 35.73 43.52
CA ARG A 5 -25.98 35.86 42.72
C ARG A 5 -25.42 34.59 42.07
N ASP A 6 -25.16 34.76 40.77
CA ASP A 6 -24.20 34.08 39.91
C ASP A 6 -22.78 33.97 40.50
N THR A 7 -21.99 33.01 40.01
CA THR A 7 -20.71 33.33 39.32
C THR A 7 -20.14 32.12 38.56
N SER A 8 -19.67 32.43 37.35
CA SER A 8 -18.64 31.79 36.53
C SER A 8 -17.35 31.36 37.26
N SER A 9 -16.63 30.36 36.73
CA SER A 9 -15.30 30.53 36.08
C SER A 9 -14.51 29.22 35.93
N SER A 10 -13.87 29.09 34.76
CA SER A 10 -12.64 28.35 34.45
C SER A 10 -11.62 28.27 35.60
N PHE A 11 -10.80 27.20 35.70
CA PHE A 11 -9.32 27.26 35.72
C PHE A 11 -8.68 25.87 35.75
N LEU A 12 -7.49 25.82 35.13
CA LEU A 12 -6.55 24.72 35.00
C LEU A 12 -5.88 24.31 36.34
N SER A 13 -5.56 23.01 36.40
CA SER A 13 -4.32 22.38 36.92
C SER A 13 -4.08 22.31 38.47
N PRO A 14 -3.04 21.59 38.94
CA PRO A 14 -3.17 20.32 39.68
C PRO A 14 -2.62 20.41 41.12
N SER A 15 -3.12 19.59 42.05
CA SER A 15 -2.35 19.19 43.26
C SER A 15 -3.14 18.32 44.24
N ASN A 16 -2.41 17.32 44.73
CA ASN A 16 -2.50 16.61 46.02
C ASN A 16 -3.65 15.59 46.18
N TYR A 17 -3.34 14.29 46.25
CA TYR A 17 -2.73 13.53 47.36
C TYR A 17 -3.57 13.56 48.65
N ASP A 18 -4.19 12.41 48.92
CA ASP A 18 -4.35 11.76 50.23
C ASP A 18 -4.39 10.26 49.90
N ASP A 19 -3.40 9.43 50.24
CA ASP A 19 -2.95 8.96 51.56
C ASP A 19 -4.04 8.24 52.37
N ASP A 20 -4.01 6.90 52.23
CA ASP A 20 -4.47 5.85 53.15
C ASP A 20 -4.13 4.52 52.42
N VAL A 21 -3.10 3.71 52.73
CA VAL A 21 -2.82 3.06 54.01
C VAL A 21 -1.38 2.49 54.03
N SER A 22 -0.69 2.79 55.14
CA SER A 22 0.52 2.21 55.79
C SER A 22 0.97 0.79 55.39
N SER A 23 2.24 0.52 55.02
CA SER A 23 3.53 0.53 55.75
C SER A 23 3.87 -0.78 56.50
N ILE A 24 5.10 -1.29 56.29
CA ILE A 24 6.03 -1.82 57.31
C ILE A 24 7.35 -2.29 56.63
N HIS A 25 8.42 -1.56 56.95
CA HIS A 25 9.84 -1.94 57.11
C HIS A 25 10.51 -2.99 56.19
N SER A 26 11.59 -2.56 55.50
CA SER A 26 12.94 -3.11 55.73
C SER A 26 14.02 -2.31 54.99
N GLU A 27 14.95 -1.70 55.72
CA GLU A 27 16.25 -1.27 55.20
C GLU A 27 17.31 -2.36 55.45
N ARG A 28 18.15 -2.56 54.43
CA ARG A 28 19.60 -2.89 54.43
C ARG A 28 20.14 -4.31 54.68
N SER A 29 21.05 -4.67 53.74
CA SER A 29 22.25 -5.53 53.84
C SER A 29 21.99 -7.05 53.93
N ASP A 30 22.70 -7.97 53.27
CA ASP A 30 23.84 -8.01 52.35
C ASP A 30 23.72 -9.32 51.51
N GLN A 31 24.45 -9.38 50.39
CA GLN A 31 25.04 -10.57 49.73
C GLN A 31 24.33 -11.94 49.84
N GLU A 32 23.90 -12.47 48.69
CA GLU A 32 24.08 -13.86 48.19
C GLU A 32 23.19 -14.06 46.94
N THR A 33 23.77 -14.09 45.73
CA THR A 33 24.08 -15.28 44.90
C THR A 33 23.20 -15.36 43.65
N ASP A 34 23.82 -15.07 42.50
CA ASP A 34 23.37 -15.39 41.14
C ASP A 34 22.92 -16.85 41.05
N THR A 35 21.66 -17.07 40.66
CA THR A 35 21.13 -18.42 40.40
C THR A 35 20.38 -18.50 39.06
N GLU A 36 20.60 -17.54 38.15
CA GLU A 36 20.10 -17.62 36.76
C GLU A 36 21.21 -17.91 35.73
N ASP A 37 22.48 -17.69 36.06
CA ASP A 37 23.62 -18.02 35.20
C ASP A 37 24.06 -19.51 35.28
N ASP A 38 23.61 -20.24 36.30
CA ASP A 38 23.96 -21.65 36.51
C ASP A 38 23.06 -22.64 35.72
N GLU A 39 21.89 -22.22 35.23
CA GLU A 39 21.06 -23.07 34.36
C GLU A 39 21.48 -23.03 32.87
N VAL A 40 22.29 -22.05 32.46
CA VAL A 40 22.83 -21.97 31.09
C VAL A 40 24.12 -22.79 30.92
N LEU A 41 24.85 -23.07 31.99
CA LEU A 41 26.09 -23.87 31.97
C LEU A 41 25.86 -25.40 32.05
N MET A 42 24.66 -25.86 32.45
CA MET A 42 24.30 -27.30 32.41
C MET A 42 23.84 -27.80 31.02
N GLY A 43 23.85 -26.92 30.01
CA GLY A 43 23.60 -27.25 28.60
C GLY A 43 24.85 -27.49 27.75
N ALA A 44 26.06 -27.55 28.35
CA ALA A 44 27.29 -27.80 27.62
C ALA A 44 27.33 -29.26 27.11
N ARG A 45 26.93 -29.46 25.85
CA ARG A 45 26.99 -30.76 25.16
C ARG A 45 28.41 -31.31 25.25
N THR A 46 28.56 -32.54 25.74
CA THR A 46 29.88 -33.17 25.80
C THR A 46 30.44 -33.35 24.38
N SER A 47 31.76 -33.41 24.23
CA SER A 47 32.38 -33.69 22.92
C SER A 47 31.96 -35.04 22.33
N ALA A 48 31.41 -35.94 23.15
CA ALA A 48 30.77 -37.19 22.72
C ALA A 48 29.36 -36.95 22.12
N ASP A 49 28.56 -36.06 22.72
CA ASP A 49 27.22 -35.72 22.23
C ASP A 49 27.25 -34.96 20.90
N ILE A 50 28.22 -34.06 20.72
CA ILE A 50 28.43 -33.34 19.45
C ILE A 50 28.79 -34.34 18.34
N ARG A 51 29.67 -35.31 18.63
CA ARG A 51 30.04 -36.36 17.67
C ARG A 51 28.89 -37.32 17.35
N ALA A 52 28.03 -37.62 18.32
CA ALA A 52 26.83 -38.44 18.10
C ALA A 52 25.81 -37.71 17.20
N HIS A 53 25.63 -36.40 17.41
CA HIS A 53 24.76 -35.58 16.58
C HIS A 53 25.29 -35.47 15.14
N ASP A 54 26.57 -35.16 14.96
CA ASP A 54 27.19 -35.09 13.62
C ASP A 54 27.11 -36.42 12.88
N ARG A 55 27.24 -37.55 13.60
CA ARG A 55 27.05 -38.89 13.03
C ARG A 55 25.60 -39.12 12.59
N SER A 56 24.62 -38.67 13.37
CA SER A 56 23.19 -38.82 13.03
C SER A 56 22.80 -38.04 11.78
N VAL A 57 23.26 -36.79 11.66
CA VAL A 57 23.00 -35.92 10.50
C VAL A 57 23.60 -36.52 9.22
N LEU A 58 24.80 -37.08 9.30
CA LEU A 58 25.44 -37.73 8.15
C LEU A 58 24.72 -39.01 7.71
N ILE A 59 24.13 -39.77 8.64
CA ILE A 59 23.34 -40.97 8.33
C ILE A 59 22.03 -40.56 7.64
N GLU A 60 21.34 -39.54 8.14
CA GLU A 60 20.10 -39.04 7.53
C GLU A 60 20.32 -38.48 6.12
N GLU A 61 21.40 -37.72 5.90
CA GLU A 61 21.74 -37.23 4.56
C GLU A 61 22.05 -38.40 3.60
N GLU A 62 22.71 -39.46 4.07
CA GLU A 62 23.02 -40.64 3.27
C GLU A 62 21.77 -41.46 2.93
N GLU A 63 20.82 -41.60 3.87
CA GLU A 63 19.52 -42.24 3.61
C GLU A 63 18.71 -41.45 2.57
N ARG A 64 18.72 -40.11 2.65
CA ARG A 64 18.02 -39.26 1.69
C ARG A 64 18.64 -39.36 0.29
N ASP A 65 19.97 -39.36 0.18
CA ASP A 65 20.67 -39.52 -1.10
C ASP A 65 20.46 -40.92 -1.69
N LYS A 66 20.36 -41.96 -0.84
CA LYS A 66 20.09 -43.34 -1.27
C LYS A 66 18.66 -43.50 -1.79
N LEU A 67 17.67 -42.85 -1.15
CA LEU A 67 16.29 -42.80 -1.63
C LEU A 67 16.18 -42.07 -2.98
N LEU A 68 16.96 -41.00 -3.18
CA LEU A 68 17.03 -40.30 -4.45
C LEU A 68 17.69 -41.15 -5.55
N GLU A 69 18.74 -41.92 -5.23
CA GLU A 69 19.34 -42.88 -6.18
C GLU A 69 18.43 -44.08 -6.48
N GLU A 70 17.67 -44.59 -5.51
CA GLU A 70 16.69 -45.66 -5.72
C GLU A 70 15.49 -45.21 -6.57
N SER A 71 14.98 -43.99 -6.36
CA SER A 71 13.93 -43.40 -7.21
C SER A 71 14.42 -43.21 -8.66
N SER A 72 15.67 -42.77 -8.84
CA SER A 72 16.30 -42.61 -10.16
C SER A 72 16.61 -43.95 -10.84
N ARG A 73 16.83 -45.04 -10.09
CA ARG A 73 17.04 -46.40 -10.62
C ARG A 73 15.73 -47.12 -10.94
N ARG A 74 14.63 -46.83 -10.23
CA ARG A 74 13.29 -47.39 -10.48
C ARG A 74 12.63 -46.85 -11.75
N GLY A 75 13.05 -45.71 -12.28
CA GLY A 75 12.54 -45.12 -13.53
C GLY A 75 13.00 -45.79 -14.84
N ARG A 76 13.70 -46.93 -14.83
CA ARG A 76 14.35 -47.47 -16.06
C ARG A 76 14.23 -48.98 -16.35
N ARG A 77 13.34 -49.74 -15.69
CA ARG A 77 13.04 -51.14 -16.05
C ARG A 77 11.56 -51.47 -15.84
N GLY A 78 10.84 -51.89 -16.89
CA GLY A 78 9.43 -52.28 -16.84
C GLY A 78 9.18 -53.79 -16.76
N SER A 79 8.08 -54.16 -16.07
CA SER A 79 7.23 -55.38 -16.11
C SER A 79 7.86 -56.74 -15.69
N ALA A 80 7.20 -57.70 -15.02
CA ALA A 80 5.78 -58.10 -15.03
C ALA A 80 5.34 -59.02 -13.85
N MET A 81 4.03 -59.00 -13.50
CA MET A 81 3.08 -60.10 -13.07
C MET A 81 1.91 -59.49 -12.21
N SER A 82 0.73 -59.14 -12.76
CA SER A 82 -0.57 -59.88 -12.92
C SER A 82 -1.26 -60.27 -11.58
N ILE A 83 -2.53 -59.91 -11.22
CA ILE A 83 -3.92 -60.26 -11.70
C ILE A 83 -4.96 -59.41 -10.85
N PRO A 84 -6.31 -59.40 -11.01
CA PRO A 84 -7.28 -58.97 -12.05
C PRO A 84 -8.12 -57.69 -11.68
N GLY A 85 -8.97 -57.19 -12.61
CA GLY A 85 -9.73 -55.91 -12.56
C GLY A 85 -11.03 -55.85 -11.71
N PRO A 86 -11.87 -54.79 -11.78
CA PRO A 86 -12.18 -53.95 -12.96
C PRO A 86 -12.16 -52.41 -12.70
N LEU A 87 -11.12 -51.70 -13.16
CA LEU A 87 -11.12 -50.22 -13.28
C LEU A 87 -10.29 -49.75 -14.50
N LYS A 88 -10.32 -50.55 -15.58
CA LYS A 88 -9.60 -50.27 -16.83
C LYS A 88 -10.52 -49.65 -17.89
N LYS A 89 -11.11 -48.51 -17.55
CA LYS A 89 -11.64 -47.53 -18.51
C LYS A 89 -11.39 -46.16 -17.89
N LEU A 90 -10.22 -45.59 -18.14
CA LEU A 90 -10.12 -44.14 -18.23
C LEU A 90 -8.86 -43.66 -18.96
N PHE A 91 -7.73 -44.37 -18.99
CA PHE A 91 -6.59 -43.86 -19.78
C PHE A 91 -5.73 -44.96 -20.42
N SER A 92 -6.01 -45.29 -21.68
CA SER A 92 -4.96 -45.68 -22.63
C SER A 92 -5.38 -45.43 -24.09
N LYS A 93 -4.60 -44.54 -24.73
CA LYS A 93 -4.30 -44.40 -26.18
C LYS A 93 -5.44 -44.08 -27.16
N SER A 94 -5.24 -42.98 -27.89
CA SER A 94 -5.07 -43.08 -29.34
C SER A 94 -4.23 -41.93 -29.88
N PHE A 95 -3.03 -42.25 -30.38
CA PHE A 95 -2.49 -41.65 -31.59
C PHE A 95 -1.63 -42.71 -32.29
N SER A 96 -1.96 -43.01 -33.55
CA SER A 96 -1.13 -43.75 -34.51
C SER A 96 -1.48 -43.31 -35.94
N GLU A 97 -0.48 -42.74 -36.64
CA GLU A 97 -0.06 -42.90 -38.07
C GLU A 97 -1.11 -42.74 -39.20
N LEU A 98 -0.94 -42.09 -40.37
CA LEU A 98 0.12 -41.53 -41.27
C LEU A 98 -0.65 -40.83 -42.48
N PRO A 99 -0.10 -40.31 -43.63
CA PRO A 99 1.26 -39.86 -44.04
C PRO A 99 1.31 -38.48 -44.78
N GLY A 100 2.54 -37.94 -44.98
CA GLY A 100 2.91 -37.16 -46.18
C GLY A 100 3.03 -35.63 -46.05
N THR A 101 4.25 -35.07 -46.12
CA THR A 101 4.81 -34.39 -47.32
C THR A 101 6.17 -33.77 -46.99
N SER A 102 7.03 -33.75 -48.01
CA SER A 102 8.41 -33.31 -48.08
C SER A 102 8.68 -31.84 -47.74
N SER A 103 9.85 -31.54 -47.16
CA SER A 103 10.92 -30.81 -47.86
C SER A 103 12.19 -30.70 -47.02
N ASN A 104 13.33 -30.91 -47.68
CA ASN A 104 14.69 -30.76 -47.18
C ASN A 104 15.11 -29.29 -47.09
N ALA A 105 15.94 -28.93 -46.10
CA ALA A 105 17.07 -28.02 -46.29
C ALA A 105 18.12 -28.17 -45.15
N GLU A 106 19.29 -28.69 -45.54
CA GLU A 106 20.69 -28.48 -45.09
C GLU A 106 20.98 -27.83 -43.72
N MET A 107 21.63 -28.56 -42.80
CA MET A 107 23.10 -28.70 -42.58
C MET A 107 23.79 -27.50 -41.90
N GLY A 108 24.31 -27.76 -40.69
CA GLY A 108 25.27 -26.93 -39.96
C GLY A 108 25.66 -27.55 -38.61
N GLU A 109 26.80 -28.25 -38.56
CA GLU A 109 27.45 -28.78 -37.35
C GLU A 109 28.04 -27.66 -36.46
N MET A 110 27.90 -27.76 -35.13
CA MET A 110 29.04 -27.76 -34.19
C MET A 110 28.65 -28.10 -32.74
N SER A 111 29.47 -28.94 -32.12
CA SER A 111 29.35 -29.55 -30.80
C SER A 111 30.01 -28.71 -29.69
N GLU A 112 29.69 -29.07 -28.43
CA GLU A 112 30.40 -28.82 -27.14
C GLU A 112 29.94 -27.64 -26.24
N LYS A 113 29.30 -27.98 -25.11
CA LYS A 113 29.68 -27.59 -23.71
C LYS A 113 28.69 -28.12 -22.66
N GLY A 114 28.64 -29.45 -22.46
CA GLY A 114 27.83 -30.12 -21.42
C GLY A 114 28.62 -30.71 -20.23
N GLY A 115 29.96 -30.64 -20.24
CA GLY A 115 30.82 -31.37 -19.28
C GLY A 115 30.94 -30.76 -17.88
N GLY A 116 30.69 -29.46 -17.70
CA GLY A 116 31.05 -28.74 -16.47
C GLY A 116 30.24 -29.09 -15.21
N LYS A 117 28.96 -29.45 -15.33
CA LYS A 117 28.08 -29.69 -14.17
C LYS A 117 28.34 -31.05 -13.50
N ARG A 118 28.66 -32.09 -14.28
CA ARG A 118 28.92 -33.45 -13.76
C ARG A 118 30.28 -33.53 -13.07
N GLU A 119 31.28 -32.82 -13.60
CA GLU A 119 32.63 -32.69 -13.02
C GLU A 119 32.58 -31.96 -11.65
N ARG A 120 31.82 -30.86 -11.56
CA ARG A 120 31.61 -30.11 -10.30
C ARG A 120 30.95 -30.96 -9.21
N ARG A 121 29.97 -31.81 -9.57
CA ARG A 121 29.28 -32.71 -8.62
C ARG A 121 30.20 -33.84 -8.13
N LYS A 122 31.07 -34.38 -9.00
CA LYS A 122 32.12 -35.34 -8.60
C LYS A 122 33.16 -34.70 -7.67
N ARG A 123 33.62 -33.48 -7.94
CA ARG A 123 34.56 -32.74 -7.07
C ARG A 123 33.98 -32.46 -5.67
N ARG A 124 32.69 -32.11 -5.57
CA ARG A 124 32.00 -31.93 -4.27
C ARG A 124 31.91 -33.25 -3.48
N ARG A 125 31.56 -34.37 -4.13
CA ARG A 125 31.55 -35.70 -3.50
C ARG A 125 32.95 -36.13 -3.03
N ALA A 126 33.99 -35.87 -3.83
CA ALA A 126 35.38 -36.17 -3.45
C ALA A 126 35.84 -35.37 -2.21
N LYS A 127 35.56 -34.07 -2.15
CA LYS A 127 35.88 -33.22 -0.98
C LYS A 127 35.16 -33.70 0.30
N ARG A 128 33.89 -34.09 0.20
CA ARG A 128 33.12 -34.60 1.36
C ARG A 128 33.67 -35.93 1.86
N LYS A 129 34.04 -36.83 0.95
CA LYS A 129 34.68 -38.10 1.30
C LYS A 129 36.03 -37.88 1.98
N GLN A 130 36.85 -36.97 1.47
CA GLN A 130 38.16 -36.63 2.04
C GLN A 130 38.04 -35.99 3.45
N LYS A 131 37.00 -35.15 3.68
CA LYS A 131 36.71 -34.59 5.01
C LYS A 131 36.26 -35.66 6.01
N LYS A 132 35.44 -36.63 5.58
CA LYS A 132 35.03 -37.79 6.38
C LYS A 132 36.23 -38.68 6.73
N ASP A 133 37.08 -39.00 5.76
CA ASP A 133 38.25 -39.85 5.98
C ASP A 133 39.25 -39.19 6.94
N LYS A 134 39.42 -37.85 6.86
CA LYS A 134 40.24 -37.08 7.81
C LYS A 134 39.67 -37.11 9.24
N LEU A 135 38.36 -36.85 9.40
CA LEU A 135 37.71 -36.89 10.73
C LEU A 135 37.69 -38.29 11.35
N MET A 136 37.67 -39.34 10.51
CA MET A 136 37.77 -40.73 10.98
C MET A 136 39.21 -41.14 11.29
N SER A 137 40.22 -40.61 10.59
CA SER A 137 41.64 -40.85 10.94
C SER A 137 42.04 -40.13 12.22
N ASP A 138 41.56 -38.89 12.42
CA ASP A 138 41.78 -38.09 13.63
C ASP A 138 41.07 -38.72 14.85
N ALA A 139 40.12 -39.65 14.64
CA ALA A 139 39.43 -40.40 15.68
C ALA A 139 40.02 -41.80 15.96
N GLN A 140 40.88 -42.33 15.08
CA GLN A 140 41.50 -43.66 15.21
C GLN A 140 42.97 -43.63 15.62
N ASN A 141 43.70 -42.55 15.30
CA ASN A 141 45.09 -42.36 15.69
C ASN A 141 45.17 -41.27 16.77
N GLY A 142 44.82 -41.66 18.00
CA GLY A 142 45.20 -40.90 19.17
C GLY A 142 46.70 -41.03 19.38
N GLU A 143 47.48 -40.14 18.77
CA GLU A 143 48.87 -39.90 19.14
C GLU A 143 48.92 -38.74 20.13
N ASP A 144 49.40 -39.08 21.33
CA ASP A 144 50.45 -38.38 22.04
C ASP A 144 50.17 -36.91 22.39
N GLY A 145 49.87 -36.58 23.65
CA GLY A 145 50.62 -37.09 24.80
C GLY A 145 52.00 -36.44 24.83
N GLN A 146 52.03 -35.14 25.10
CA GLN A 146 53.24 -34.47 25.56
C GLN A 146 52.83 -33.48 26.65
N LEU A 147 52.76 -33.97 27.90
CA LEU A 147 53.52 -33.44 29.03
C LEU A 147 52.98 -34.00 30.36
N MET A 148 53.93 -34.66 31.04
CA MET A 148 54.11 -34.69 32.50
C MET A 148 53.26 -35.66 33.33
N TYR A 149 53.89 -36.83 33.47
CA TYR A 149 53.93 -37.61 34.70
C TYR A 149 54.68 -36.85 35.82
N GLU A 150 54.40 -37.24 37.07
CA GLU A 150 55.14 -37.01 38.34
C GLU A 150 54.78 -35.79 39.21
N MET A 151 53.87 -36.02 40.16
CA MET A 151 54.20 -36.13 41.60
C MET A 151 52.99 -36.76 42.32
N GLU A 152 53.17 -37.94 42.93
CA GLU A 152 53.10 -38.18 44.39
C GLU A 152 51.71 -37.88 45.02
N GLU A 153 51.05 -38.70 45.82
CA GLU A 153 51.33 -39.98 46.48
C GLU A 153 50.00 -40.35 47.19
N GLY A 154 49.72 -41.65 47.43
CA GLY A 154 48.80 -42.02 48.51
C GLY A 154 47.68 -43.04 48.22
N GLY A 155 48.03 -44.33 48.31
CA GLY A 155 47.30 -45.27 49.19
C GLY A 155 46.14 -46.11 48.63
N MET A 156 46.47 -47.36 48.26
CA MET A 156 45.70 -48.63 48.41
C MET A 156 44.49 -48.57 49.37
N LYS A 157 43.32 -49.21 49.13
CA LYS A 157 42.97 -50.65 48.94
C LYS A 157 41.43 -50.67 48.71
N ASP A 158 40.75 -51.55 47.98
CA ASP A 158 40.79 -53.01 47.90
C ASP A 158 40.01 -53.48 46.66
N GLY A 159 40.36 -54.67 46.15
CA GLY A 159 39.40 -55.51 45.43
C GLY A 159 39.97 -56.29 44.24
N SER A 160 40.82 -57.30 44.49
CA SER A 160 41.12 -58.31 43.48
C SER A 160 40.15 -59.48 43.56
N ALA A 161 39.71 -59.95 42.40
CA ALA A 161 38.97 -61.17 42.19
C ALA A 161 39.79 -62.44 42.51
N THR A 162 39.08 -63.46 42.99
CA THR A 162 39.22 -64.91 42.70
C THR A 162 40.53 -65.66 42.96
N GLY A 163 40.37 -66.73 43.74
CA GLY A 163 40.96 -68.06 43.54
C GLY A 163 40.80 -68.88 44.82
N ASP A 164 40.42 -70.15 44.86
CA ASP A 164 39.91 -71.15 43.92
C ASP A 164 39.59 -72.40 44.79
N SER A 165 38.72 -73.27 44.29
CA SER A 165 38.57 -74.70 44.63
C SER A 165 37.82 -75.14 45.91
N SER A 166 36.80 -75.96 45.64
CA SER A 166 36.36 -77.19 46.33
C SER A 166 36.29 -77.23 47.87
N GLU A 167 35.08 -77.40 48.41
CA GLU A 167 34.62 -78.70 48.91
C GLU A 167 33.09 -78.73 49.10
N THR A 168 32.59 -79.95 49.00
CA THR A 168 31.25 -80.54 49.01
C THR A 168 30.23 -80.11 50.09
N GLU A 169 28.99 -80.00 49.61
CA GLU A 169 27.70 -80.45 50.17
C GLU A 169 27.24 -80.03 51.59
N GLY A 170 26.06 -79.40 51.63
CA GLY A 170 25.17 -79.52 52.79
C GLY A 170 24.21 -78.36 53.00
N SER A 171 23.01 -78.46 52.40
CA SER A 171 21.72 -78.00 52.92
C SER A 171 21.57 -76.56 53.45
N ASP A 172 20.68 -75.82 52.78
CA ASP A 172 19.81 -74.75 53.30
C ASP A 172 20.06 -73.35 52.71
N GLU A 173 19.52 -73.11 51.52
CA GLU A 173 19.10 -71.76 51.12
C GLU A 173 17.90 -71.83 50.17
N ILE A 174 16.83 -72.51 50.62
CA ILE A 174 15.53 -72.60 49.94
C ILE A 174 14.70 -71.32 50.10
N ASP A 175 15.18 -70.28 50.79
CA ASP A 175 14.37 -69.08 51.11
C ASP A 175 14.85 -67.76 50.51
N ARG A 176 15.74 -67.77 49.49
CA ARG A 176 16.18 -66.55 48.79
C ARG A 176 15.79 -66.45 47.31
N ARG A 177 15.30 -67.54 46.70
CA ARG A 177 14.85 -67.55 45.30
C ARG A 177 13.36 -67.21 45.09
N GLY A 178 12.55 -67.13 46.15
CA GLY A 178 11.13 -66.76 46.07
C GLY A 178 10.86 -65.25 45.98
N LEU A 179 11.76 -64.40 46.48
CA LEU A 179 11.51 -62.95 46.63
C LEU A 179 12.06 -62.07 45.50
N LEU A 180 12.94 -62.58 44.64
CA LEU A 180 13.47 -61.85 43.48
C LEU A 180 12.65 -62.03 42.19
N GLY A 181 11.90 -63.13 42.07
CA GLY A 181 11.03 -63.38 40.90
C GLY A 181 9.76 -62.52 40.88
N LEU A 182 9.22 -62.13 42.05
CA LEU A 182 7.96 -61.36 42.13
C LEU A 182 8.13 -59.83 42.01
N ARG A 183 9.36 -59.31 42.15
CA ARG A 183 9.66 -57.87 41.93
C ARG A 183 9.95 -57.55 40.46
N ALA A 184 10.55 -58.47 39.71
CA ALA A 184 10.84 -58.28 38.28
C ALA A 184 9.56 -58.25 37.42
N ASP A 185 8.60 -59.15 37.69
CA ASP A 185 7.34 -59.22 36.93
C ASP A 185 6.41 -58.02 37.18
N LYS A 186 6.42 -57.44 38.39
CA LYS A 186 5.65 -56.22 38.69
C LYS A 186 6.28 -54.95 38.09
N ALA A 187 7.60 -54.90 37.90
CA ALA A 187 8.29 -53.77 37.28
C ALA A 187 8.10 -53.72 35.75
N GLN A 188 8.07 -54.89 35.09
CA GLN A 188 7.87 -54.99 33.65
C GLN A 188 6.43 -54.67 33.20
N LYS A 189 5.42 -55.11 33.97
CA LYS A 189 4.00 -54.74 33.71
C LYS A 189 3.72 -53.24 33.93
N ARG A 190 4.37 -52.59 34.91
CA ARG A 190 4.23 -51.14 35.14
C ARG A 190 4.86 -50.27 34.05
N ARG A 191 5.94 -50.74 33.39
CA ARG A 191 6.56 -50.02 32.24
C ARG A 191 5.68 -50.05 30.99
N SER A 192 5.02 -51.17 30.72
CA SER A 192 4.13 -51.32 29.55
C SER A 192 2.90 -50.39 29.63
N TRP A 193 2.29 -50.24 30.80
CA TRP A 193 1.12 -49.36 30.98
C TRP A 193 1.48 -47.87 30.90
N LYS A 194 2.68 -47.47 31.35
CA LYS A 194 3.16 -46.10 31.18
C LYS A 194 3.34 -45.73 29.71
N TRP A 195 3.91 -46.63 28.89
CA TRP A 195 4.01 -46.40 27.46
C TRP A 195 2.65 -46.41 26.77
N LEU A 196 1.74 -47.31 27.15
CA LEU A 196 0.36 -47.31 26.62
C LEU A 196 -0.38 -46.01 26.95
N PHE A 197 -0.20 -45.50 28.17
CA PHE A 197 -0.77 -44.23 28.61
C PHE A 197 -0.18 -43.02 27.87
N ILE A 198 1.13 -43.02 27.62
CA ILE A 198 1.80 -41.98 26.81
C ILE A 198 1.28 -42.01 25.37
N HIS A 199 1.17 -43.19 24.74
CA HIS A 199 0.62 -43.30 23.38
C HIS A 199 -0.85 -42.87 23.33
N LEU A 200 -1.64 -43.21 24.35
CA LEU A 200 -3.03 -42.75 24.47
C LEU A 200 -3.11 -41.22 24.58
N LEU A 201 -2.24 -40.59 25.40
CA LEU A 201 -2.17 -39.13 25.50
C LEU A 201 -1.75 -38.47 24.19
N ILE A 202 -0.81 -39.06 23.45
CA ILE A 202 -0.41 -38.56 22.13
C ILE A 202 -1.58 -38.67 21.14
N VAL A 203 -2.30 -39.79 21.12
CA VAL A 203 -3.48 -39.98 20.25
C VAL A 203 -4.59 -39.01 20.63
N ILE A 204 -4.85 -38.79 21.92
CA ILE A 204 -5.81 -37.80 22.41
C ILE A 204 -5.37 -36.39 22.02
N GLY A 205 -4.09 -36.05 22.18
CA GLY A 205 -3.52 -34.77 21.76
C GLY A 205 -3.67 -34.53 20.25
N PHE A 206 -3.38 -35.53 19.42
CA PHE A 206 -3.62 -35.48 17.98
C PHE A 206 -5.10 -35.35 17.63
N ALA A 207 -5.99 -36.05 18.33
CA ALA A 207 -7.43 -35.94 18.13
C ALA A 207 -7.94 -34.54 18.52
N ILE A 208 -7.41 -33.94 19.59
CA ILE A 208 -7.71 -32.57 19.99
C ILE A 208 -7.18 -31.58 18.95
N LEU A 209 -5.94 -31.75 18.47
CA LEU A 209 -5.39 -30.91 17.40
C LEU A 209 -6.18 -31.04 16.09
N LEU A 210 -6.61 -32.24 15.73
CA LEU A 210 -7.48 -32.47 14.59
C LEU A 210 -8.86 -31.85 14.79
N LEU A 211 -9.43 -31.91 16.00
CA LEU A 211 -10.68 -31.24 16.33
C LEU A 211 -10.55 -29.72 16.33
N ILE A 212 -9.44 -29.16 16.81
CA ILE A 212 -9.14 -27.73 16.76
C ILE A 212 -8.94 -27.30 15.31
N SER A 213 -8.14 -28.04 14.52
CA SER A 213 -7.94 -27.79 13.10
C SER A 213 -9.24 -27.91 12.30
N TRP A 214 -10.06 -28.91 12.60
CA TRP A 214 -11.39 -29.09 12.01
C TRP A 214 -12.37 -27.99 12.43
N LYS A 215 -12.36 -27.56 13.70
CA LYS A 215 -13.18 -26.45 14.20
C LYS A 215 -12.75 -25.12 13.60
N LEU A 216 -11.44 -24.86 13.47
CA LEU A 216 -10.89 -23.69 12.78
C LEU A 216 -11.20 -23.72 11.28
N SER A 217 -11.16 -24.90 10.67
CA SER A 217 -11.61 -25.13 9.29
C SER A 217 -13.11 -24.92 9.11
N MET A 218 -13.94 -25.33 10.08
CA MET A 218 -15.39 -25.08 10.11
C MET A 218 -15.75 -23.63 10.45
N ASN A 219 -14.92 -22.91 11.21
CA ASN A 219 -15.07 -21.47 11.46
C ASN A 219 -14.65 -20.61 10.24
N ARG A 220 -14.07 -21.22 9.19
CA ARG A 220 -14.06 -20.65 7.83
C ARG A 220 -15.35 -20.96 7.06
N LYS A 221 -16.46 -21.29 7.74
CA LYS A 221 -17.77 -21.06 7.15
C LYS A 221 -17.86 -19.56 6.95
N GLY A 222 -17.58 -19.15 5.71
CA GLY A 222 -17.64 -17.77 5.27
C GLY A 222 -18.85 -17.10 5.87
N ILE A 223 -18.67 -15.85 6.27
CA ILE A 223 -19.76 -14.93 6.53
C ILE A 223 -20.81 -15.26 5.46
N LYS A 224 -21.97 -15.79 5.87
CA LYS A 224 -23.08 -16.01 4.96
C LYS A 224 -23.53 -14.61 4.59
N ASN A 225 -22.82 -14.02 3.65
CA ASN A 225 -23.06 -12.70 3.19
C ASN A 225 -24.37 -12.84 2.46
N ASN A 226 -25.44 -12.36 3.08
CA ASN A 226 -26.79 -12.33 2.52
C ASN A 226 -26.83 -11.25 1.42
N GLN A 227 -25.81 -11.26 0.57
CA GLN A 227 -25.54 -10.29 -0.46
C GLN A 227 -26.62 -10.45 -1.51
N LYS A 228 -27.22 -9.33 -1.87
CA LYS A 228 -28.24 -9.29 -2.91
C LYS A 228 -27.56 -9.59 -4.24
N ILE A 229 -27.75 -10.80 -4.75
CA ILE A 229 -27.32 -11.18 -6.09
C ILE A 229 -28.28 -10.56 -7.10
N LEU A 230 -27.73 -9.88 -8.09
CA LEU A 230 -28.45 -9.33 -9.24
C LEU A 230 -28.14 -10.17 -10.48
N THR A 231 -28.97 -10.05 -11.51
CA THR A 231 -28.74 -10.73 -12.80
C THR A 231 -28.90 -9.75 -13.94
N ASN A 232 -28.02 -9.83 -14.92
CA ASN A 232 -28.12 -9.08 -16.18
C ASN A 232 -28.89 -9.85 -17.26
N GLY A 233 -29.39 -11.04 -16.93
CA GLY A 233 -30.08 -11.97 -17.83
C GLY A 233 -29.21 -13.13 -18.32
N THR A 234 -27.88 -13.01 -18.27
CA THR A 234 -26.95 -14.07 -18.71
C THR A 234 -26.05 -14.59 -17.59
N ALA A 235 -25.73 -13.75 -16.60
CA ALA A 235 -24.85 -14.04 -15.49
C ALA A 235 -25.42 -13.54 -14.16
N LEU A 236 -24.90 -14.07 -13.06
CA LEU A 236 -25.20 -13.60 -11.70
C LEU A 236 -24.09 -12.66 -11.23
N PHE A 237 -24.48 -11.60 -10.54
CA PHE A 237 -23.58 -10.59 -10.00
C PHE A 237 -23.84 -10.42 -8.51
N ALA A 238 -22.85 -10.80 -7.70
CA ALA A 238 -22.75 -10.30 -6.34
C ALA A 238 -22.47 -8.77 -6.38
N PRO A 239 -22.65 -8.04 -5.26
CA PRO A 239 -22.24 -6.64 -5.15
C PRO A 239 -20.83 -6.45 -5.73
N THR A 240 -20.77 -5.67 -6.81
CA THR A 240 -19.57 -5.45 -7.62
C THR A 240 -19.37 -3.95 -7.73
N THR A 241 -18.17 -3.48 -7.41
CA THR A 241 -17.79 -2.07 -7.45
C THR A 241 -16.55 -1.87 -8.30
N ILE A 242 -16.67 -1.00 -9.30
CA ILE A 242 -15.57 -0.48 -10.10
C ILE A 242 -15.15 0.86 -9.51
N LEU A 243 -13.91 0.96 -9.06
CA LEU A 243 -13.29 2.18 -8.54
C LEU A 243 -12.26 2.70 -9.54
N ILE A 244 -12.47 3.89 -10.08
CA ILE A 244 -11.57 4.49 -11.07
C ILE A 244 -10.99 5.78 -10.51
N SER A 245 -9.67 5.87 -10.42
CA SER A 245 -8.97 7.11 -10.08
C SER A 245 -8.46 7.80 -11.33
N LEU A 246 -8.85 9.06 -11.51
CA LEU A 246 -8.32 9.97 -12.54
C LEU A 246 -7.30 10.89 -11.87
N ASP A 247 -6.02 10.58 -11.98
CA ASP A 247 -4.95 11.31 -11.29
C ASP A 247 -4.93 12.79 -11.67
N GLY A 248 -4.80 13.68 -10.68
CA GLY A 248 -4.70 15.13 -10.89
C GLY A 248 -5.96 15.77 -11.50
N PHE A 249 -7.09 15.04 -11.54
CA PHE A 249 -8.34 15.57 -12.10
C PHE A 249 -8.97 16.56 -11.12
N ARG A 250 -8.68 17.84 -11.34
CA ARG A 250 -9.19 18.98 -10.56
C ARG A 250 -10.70 19.15 -10.73
N ALA A 251 -11.41 19.46 -9.64
CA ALA A 251 -12.87 19.49 -9.63
C ALA A 251 -13.51 20.45 -10.66
N ASP A 252 -12.94 21.64 -10.88
CA ASP A 252 -13.45 22.63 -11.85
C ASP A 252 -13.30 22.19 -13.32
N PHE A 253 -12.50 21.15 -13.62
CA PHE A 253 -12.41 20.63 -14.98
C PHE A 253 -13.76 20.12 -15.50
N LEU A 254 -14.67 19.74 -14.60
CA LEU A 254 -16.06 19.38 -14.93
C LEU A 254 -16.85 20.54 -15.58
N ASN A 255 -16.48 21.79 -15.29
CA ASN A 255 -17.20 22.98 -15.72
C ASN A 255 -16.73 23.50 -17.09
N ARG A 256 -15.65 22.93 -17.65
CA ARG A 256 -15.00 23.43 -18.87
C ARG A 256 -15.71 23.05 -20.19
N GLY A 257 -16.82 22.32 -20.10
CA GLY A 257 -17.60 21.89 -21.27
C GLY A 257 -16.92 20.84 -22.15
N ILE A 258 -15.90 20.16 -21.63
CA ILE A 258 -15.10 19.13 -22.35
C ILE A 258 -15.23 17.73 -21.75
N THR A 259 -16.13 17.55 -20.79
CA THR A 259 -16.38 16.29 -20.07
C THR A 259 -17.87 15.87 -20.16
N PRO A 260 -18.47 15.83 -21.37
CA PRO A 260 -19.90 15.57 -21.51
C PRO A 260 -20.35 14.23 -20.95
N ARG A 261 -19.49 13.20 -20.97
CA ARG A 261 -19.84 11.85 -20.52
C ARG A 261 -19.79 11.72 -19.01
N LEU A 262 -18.74 12.25 -18.38
CA LEU A 262 -18.65 12.36 -16.93
C LEU A 262 -19.76 13.24 -16.36
N ASN A 263 -20.07 14.38 -16.99
CA ASN A 263 -21.21 15.22 -16.59
C ASN A 263 -22.56 14.51 -16.75
N SER A 264 -22.75 13.72 -17.82
CA SER A 264 -23.95 12.88 -17.95
C SER A 264 -24.02 11.78 -16.88
N PHE A 265 -22.88 11.28 -16.40
CA PHE A 265 -22.83 10.30 -15.33
C PHE A 265 -23.20 10.93 -13.98
N ILE A 266 -22.66 12.13 -13.68
CA ILE A 266 -23.02 12.96 -12.52
C ILE A 266 -24.52 13.27 -12.50
N ALA A 267 -25.09 13.69 -13.63
CA ALA A 267 -26.52 13.99 -13.74
C ALA A 267 -27.44 12.79 -13.46
N LYS A 268 -26.91 11.56 -13.53
CA LYS A 268 -27.61 10.30 -13.22
C LYS A 268 -27.11 9.64 -11.93
N GLY A 269 -26.20 10.30 -11.21
CA GLY A 269 -25.46 9.79 -10.07
C GLY A 269 -25.68 10.60 -8.81
N ILE A 270 -24.83 10.33 -7.82
CA ILE A 270 -24.70 11.06 -6.56
C ILE A 270 -23.24 11.53 -6.38
N SER A 271 -23.05 12.81 -6.07
CA SER A 271 -21.72 13.41 -5.94
C SER A 271 -21.73 14.65 -5.03
N PRO A 272 -20.63 14.98 -4.34
CA PRO A 272 -20.44 16.32 -3.80
C PRO A 272 -20.07 17.31 -4.91
N MET A 273 -19.99 18.61 -4.58
CA MET A 273 -19.41 19.59 -5.52
C MET A 273 -17.92 19.40 -5.74
N TYR A 274 -17.24 18.82 -4.74
CA TYR A 274 -15.83 18.44 -4.76
C TYR A 274 -15.55 17.52 -3.57
N MET A 275 -14.43 16.82 -3.64
CA MET A 275 -13.85 16.07 -2.53
C MET A 275 -12.54 16.75 -2.14
N ASN A 276 -12.29 16.88 -0.84
CA ASN A 276 -11.01 17.38 -0.36
C ASN A 276 -10.00 16.22 -0.30
N PRO A 277 -8.77 16.37 -0.82
CA PRO A 277 -7.70 15.43 -0.55
C PRO A 277 -7.27 15.48 0.92
N SER A 278 -6.41 14.56 1.33
CA SER A 278 -5.61 14.64 2.55
C SER A 278 -4.34 15.45 2.30
N PHE A 279 -3.77 16.04 3.36
CA PHE A 279 -2.51 16.76 3.27
C PHE A 279 -1.31 15.82 3.49
N PRO A 280 -0.22 15.95 2.69
CA PRO A 280 -0.09 16.79 1.50
C PRO A 280 -0.91 16.22 0.34
N SER A 281 -1.41 17.11 -0.54
CA SER A 281 -2.23 16.75 -1.70
C SER A 281 -1.39 16.17 -2.86
N VAL A 282 -0.63 15.10 -2.57
CA VAL A 282 0.25 14.37 -3.51
C VAL A 282 -0.20 12.94 -3.73
N THR A 283 0.24 12.35 -4.85
CA THR A 283 -0.32 11.14 -5.43
C THR A 283 -0.34 9.93 -4.52
N PHE A 284 0.83 9.47 -4.04
CA PHE A 284 0.92 8.22 -3.29
C PHE A 284 0.18 8.27 -1.95
N PRO A 285 0.34 9.31 -1.11
CA PRO A 285 -0.41 9.46 0.13
C PRO A 285 -1.93 9.42 -0.11
N ASN A 286 -2.43 10.16 -1.11
CA ASN A 286 -3.87 10.27 -1.34
C ASN A 286 -4.48 9.03 -1.99
N HIS A 287 -3.78 8.39 -2.94
CA HIS A 287 -4.22 7.11 -3.49
C HIS A 287 -4.26 6.01 -2.43
N TYR A 288 -3.33 6.03 -1.47
CA TYR A 288 -3.33 5.06 -0.39
C TYR A 288 -4.35 5.41 0.71
N THR A 289 -4.60 6.69 0.97
CA THR A 289 -5.72 7.17 1.79
C THR A 289 -7.07 6.69 1.25
N LEU A 290 -7.32 6.83 -0.06
CA LEU A 290 -8.58 6.41 -0.71
C LEU A 290 -8.93 4.93 -0.46
N VAL A 291 -7.92 4.08 -0.31
CA VAL A 291 -8.07 2.63 -0.14
C VAL A 291 -7.84 2.13 1.29
N THR A 292 -7.47 2.99 2.23
CA THR A 292 -7.30 2.62 3.65
C THR A 292 -8.23 3.39 4.59
N GLY A 293 -8.71 4.57 4.15
CA GLY A 293 -9.45 5.53 4.97
C GLY A 293 -8.61 6.16 6.08
N LEU A 294 -7.27 6.01 6.00
CA LEU A 294 -6.34 6.54 6.98
C LEU A 294 -5.71 7.85 6.49
N TYR A 295 -5.36 8.73 7.41
CA TYR A 295 -4.49 9.87 7.08
C TYR A 295 -3.06 9.42 6.77
N PRO A 296 -2.29 10.23 6.01
CA PRO A 296 -0.88 9.95 5.73
C PRO A 296 -0.02 9.66 6.97
N GLU A 297 -0.23 10.39 8.06
CA GLU A 297 0.49 10.14 9.32
C GLU A 297 0.20 8.74 9.91
N SER A 298 -0.99 8.18 9.65
CA SER A 298 -1.40 6.87 10.19
C SER A 298 -0.97 5.70 9.31
N HIS A 299 -1.11 5.84 7.98
CA HIS A 299 -0.72 4.76 7.06
C HIS A 299 0.77 4.80 6.67
N GLY A 300 1.49 5.87 7.04
CA GLY A 300 2.94 5.96 6.97
C GLY A 300 3.53 6.33 5.61
N VAL A 301 2.71 6.58 4.59
CA VAL A 301 3.15 7.08 3.28
C VAL A 301 2.88 8.57 3.26
N ILE A 302 3.85 9.36 3.72
CA ILE A 302 3.66 10.79 4.04
C ILE A 302 4.00 11.74 2.89
N GLY A 303 4.58 11.20 1.82
CA GLY A 303 4.94 11.94 0.61
C GLY A 303 5.42 10.98 -0.48
N ASN A 304 5.74 11.52 -1.66
CA ASN A 304 6.38 10.75 -2.73
C ASN A 304 7.88 10.53 -2.47
N THR A 305 8.46 11.32 -1.55
CA THR A 305 9.84 11.26 -1.09
C THR A 305 9.90 11.56 0.42
N PHE A 306 10.58 10.72 1.20
CA PHE A 306 10.83 10.98 2.62
C PHE A 306 11.90 10.05 3.20
N TRP A 307 12.60 10.55 4.22
CA TRP A 307 13.51 9.75 5.04
C TRP A 307 12.77 9.07 6.20
N ASP A 308 13.00 7.77 6.39
CA ASP A 308 12.57 7.03 7.58
C ASP A 308 13.73 6.91 8.57
N THR A 309 13.55 7.51 9.74
CA THR A 309 14.56 7.58 10.79
C THR A 309 14.82 6.26 11.50
N GLU A 310 13.87 5.32 11.47
CA GLU A 310 14.02 4.00 12.08
C GLU A 310 14.71 3.03 11.12
N LEU A 311 14.32 3.06 9.85
CA LEU A 311 14.90 2.20 8.82
C LEU A 311 16.26 2.70 8.32
N HIS A 312 16.58 3.98 8.54
CA HIS A 312 17.72 4.67 7.93
C HIS A 312 17.74 4.49 6.41
N GLU A 313 16.58 4.64 5.80
CA GLU A 313 16.39 4.50 4.36
C GLU A 313 15.48 5.60 3.82
N GLU A 314 15.71 5.97 2.56
CA GLU A 314 14.88 6.93 1.85
C GLU A 314 13.81 6.21 1.03
N PHE A 315 12.56 6.63 1.21
CA PHE A 315 11.47 6.29 0.32
C PHE A 315 11.51 7.22 -0.90
N PHE A 316 11.49 6.64 -2.09
CA PHE A 316 11.35 7.38 -3.34
C PHE A 316 10.40 6.60 -4.25
N TYR A 317 9.25 7.17 -4.60
CA TYR A 317 8.13 6.44 -5.20
C TYR A 317 8.46 5.69 -6.51
N THR A 318 9.43 6.16 -7.31
CA THR A 318 9.86 5.46 -8.55
C THR A 318 10.89 4.37 -8.31
N ASN A 319 11.45 4.28 -7.11
CA ASN A 319 12.38 3.22 -6.76
C ASN A 319 11.59 1.92 -6.58
N PRO A 320 11.96 0.79 -7.24
CA PRO A 320 11.28 -0.48 -7.03
C PRO A 320 11.23 -0.93 -5.55
N LEU A 321 12.21 -0.51 -4.73
CA LEU A 321 12.24 -0.80 -3.29
C LEU A 321 11.14 -0.06 -2.50
N ALA A 322 10.49 0.95 -3.09
CA ALA A 322 9.33 1.61 -2.52
C ALA A 322 8.13 0.65 -2.41
N MET A 323 8.08 -0.41 -3.21
CA MET A 323 7.05 -1.46 -3.12
C MET A 323 7.39 -2.55 -2.10
N LEU A 324 8.27 -2.28 -1.14
CA LEU A 324 8.47 -3.19 -0.01
C LEU A 324 7.43 -2.92 1.08
N PRO A 325 6.84 -3.96 1.70
CA PRO A 325 5.77 -3.80 2.70
C PRO A 325 6.11 -2.87 3.88
N LYS A 326 7.40 -2.74 4.21
CA LYS A 326 7.89 -1.90 5.33
C LYS A 326 7.47 -0.42 5.24
N TRP A 327 7.18 0.07 4.03
CA TRP A 327 6.74 1.45 3.82
C TRP A 327 5.23 1.65 4.01
N TRP A 328 4.44 0.58 3.90
CA TRP A 328 3.00 0.65 3.76
C TRP A 328 2.31 0.13 5.03
N GLY A 329 1.83 1.06 5.86
CA GLY A 329 1.01 0.74 7.02
C GLY A 329 -0.47 0.54 6.68
N GLY A 330 -1.29 0.24 7.68
CA GLY A 330 -2.73 0.06 7.52
C GLY A 330 -3.13 -1.17 6.69
N GLU A 331 -4.44 -1.34 6.49
CA GLU A 331 -5.00 -2.42 5.69
C GLU A 331 -5.74 -1.84 4.48
N PRO A 332 -5.21 -2.00 3.26
CA PRO A 332 -5.88 -1.48 2.07
C PRO A 332 -7.09 -2.34 1.71
N ILE A 333 -8.03 -1.75 0.98
CA ILE A 333 -9.34 -2.34 0.70
C ILE A 333 -9.28 -3.69 -0.02
N TRP A 334 -8.24 -3.94 -0.82
CA TRP A 334 -8.08 -5.24 -1.44
C TRP A 334 -7.73 -6.34 -0.43
N VAL A 335 -6.92 -6.04 0.59
CA VAL A 335 -6.68 -6.96 1.70
C VAL A 335 -7.96 -7.17 2.51
N THR A 336 -8.68 -6.10 2.82
CA THR A 336 -9.98 -6.18 3.53
C THR A 336 -10.99 -7.03 2.77
N ALA A 337 -11.05 -6.92 1.44
CA ALA A 337 -11.93 -7.70 0.59
C ALA A 337 -11.52 -9.18 0.53
N GLU A 338 -10.26 -9.48 0.19
CA GLU A 338 -9.77 -10.85 0.03
C GLU A 338 -9.86 -11.64 1.35
N THR A 339 -9.54 -11.01 2.49
CA THR A 339 -9.67 -11.64 3.82
C THR A 339 -11.12 -11.94 4.21
N GLN A 340 -12.09 -11.22 3.64
CA GLN A 340 -13.53 -11.44 3.81
C GLN A 340 -14.15 -12.30 2.70
N GLY A 341 -13.32 -12.90 1.83
CA GLY A 341 -13.76 -13.81 0.77
C GLY A 341 -14.31 -13.10 -0.47
N ILE A 342 -14.07 -11.80 -0.61
CA ILE A 342 -14.41 -10.99 -1.79
C ILE A 342 -13.17 -10.86 -2.67
N ARG A 343 -13.30 -11.26 -3.94
CA ARG A 343 -12.16 -11.25 -4.86
C ARG A 343 -11.94 -9.89 -5.50
N THR A 344 -10.68 -9.58 -5.74
CA THR A 344 -10.26 -8.23 -6.14
C THR A 344 -9.42 -8.27 -7.42
N ALA A 345 -9.56 -7.21 -8.21
CA ALA A 345 -8.70 -6.93 -9.35
C ALA A 345 -8.19 -5.50 -9.25
N ILE A 346 -6.87 -5.35 -9.15
CA ILE A 346 -6.22 -4.05 -8.97
C ILE A 346 -5.31 -3.79 -10.16
N HIS A 347 -5.67 -2.77 -10.92
CA HIS A 347 -4.99 -2.37 -12.13
C HIS A 347 -4.22 -1.07 -11.90
N MET A 348 -2.92 -1.21 -11.63
CA MET A 348 -1.94 -0.13 -11.50
C MET A 348 -2.13 0.84 -10.31
N TRP A 349 -2.86 0.46 -9.25
CA TRP A 349 -3.11 1.34 -8.12
C TRP A 349 -1.86 1.54 -7.24
N PRO A 350 -1.51 2.76 -6.81
CA PRO A 350 -0.36 2.98 -5.92
C PRO A 350 -0.43 2.14 -4.63
N GLY A 351 0.62 1.36 -4.36
CA GLY A 351 0.72 0.45 -3.22
C GLY A 351 0.18 -0.96 -3.44
N SER A 352 -0.47 -1.24 -4.58
CA SER A 352 -0.99 -2.59 -4.85
C SER A 352 0.11 -3.64 -5.08
N GLU A 353 1.31 -3.21 -5.45
CA GLU A 353 2.48 -4.08 -5.64
C GLU A 353 3.29 -4.29 -4.35
N ALA A 354 2.83 -3.74 -3.22
CA ALA A 354 3.59 -3.72 -1.97
C ALA A 354 3.49 -5.00 -1.12
N HIS A 355 2.76 -6.03 -1.56
CA HIS A 355 2.62 -7.32 -0.87
C HIS A 355 2.22 -7.18 0.61
N ILE A 356 1.23 -6.32 0.88
CA ILE A 356 0.83 -5.90 2.23
C ILE A 356 0.12 -7.06 2.96
N MET A 357 0.51 -7.30 4.21
CA MET A 357 -0.08 -8.32 5.10
C MET A 357 -0.10 -9.75 4.53
N GLU A 358 0.81 -10.06 3.59
CA GLU A 358 0.88 -11.37 2.91
C GLU A 358 -0.42 -11.76 2.16
N VAL A 359 -1.23 -10.77 1.77
CA VAL A 359 -2.47 -10.97 1.03
C VAL A 359 -2.37 -10.28 -0.32
N GLU A 360 -2.46 -11.08 -1.39
CA GLU A 360 -2.42 -10.59 -2.76
C GLU A 360 -3.83 -10.37 -3.32
N PRO A 361 -4.02 -9.32 -4.14
CA PRO A 361 -5.19 -9.25 -4.99
C PRO A 361 -5.29 -10.47 -5.91
N THR A 362 -6.50 -10.98 -6.15
CA THR A 362 -6.72 -12.10 -7.08
C THR A 362 -6.16 -11.80 -8.47
N PHE A 363 -6.38 -10.57 -8.97
CA PHE A 363 -5.76 -10.06 -10.19
C PHE A 363 -4.98 -8.78 -9.87
N LEU A 364 -3.70 -8.77 -10.20
CA LEU A 364 -2.82 -7.62 -9.99
C LEU A 364 -2.08 -7.31 -11.29
N ASP A 365 -2.33 -6.13 -11.84
CA ASP A 365 -1.57 -5.62 -12.97
C ASP A 365 -0.58 -4.54 -12.47
N LYS A 366 0.70 -4.74 -12.78
CA LYS A 366 1.78 -3.83 -12.39
C LYS A 366 1.68 -2.48 -13.09
N TYR A 367 2.22 -1.44 -12.47
CA TYR A 367 2.24 -0.11 -13.04
C TYR A 367 2.95 -0.07 -14.41
N PHE A 368 2.23 0.43 -15.41
CA PHE A 368 2.78 0.74 -16.73
C PHE A 368 2.20 2.05 -17.25
N GLY A 369 2.89 3.15 -16.96
CA GLY A 369 2.41 4.52 -17.25
C GLY A 369 2.20 4.86 -18.74
N LYS A 370 2.70 4.04 -19.67
CA LYS A 370 2.51 4.23 -21.13
C LYS A 370 1.34 3.44 -21.71
N GLU A 371 0.51 2.83 -20.87
CA GLU A 371 -0.64 2.07 -21.34
C GLU A 371 -1.70 3.00 -21.99
N PRO A 372 -2.16 2.69 -23.22
CA PRO A 372 -3.24 3.44 -23.85
C PRO A 372 -4.54 3.37 -23.04
N LEU A 373 -5.26 4.50 -22.95
CA LEU A 373 -6.52 4.63 -22.21
C LEU A 373 -7.55 3.53 -22.55
N LEU A 374 -7.74 3.22 -23.84
CA LEU A 374 -8.73 2.20 -24.23
C LEU A 374 -8.35 0.78 -23.81
N LYS A 375 -7.06 0.47 -23.62
CA LYS A 375 -6.65 -0.84 -23.07
C LYS A 375 -7.07 -0.99 -21.60
N LYS A 376 -7.15 0.12 -20.86
CA LYS A 376 -7.69 0.11 -19.49
C LYS A 376 -9.16 -0.26 -19.49
N VAL A 377 -9.93 0.26 -20.46
CA VAL A 377 -11.33 -0.11 -20.66
C VAL A 377 -11.46 -1.59 -20.99
N ASP A 378 -10.70 -2.06 -21.98
CA ASP A 378 -10.69 -3.48 -22.37
C ASP A 378 -10.38 -4.38 -21.18
N ARG A 379 -9.40 -4.00 -20.35
CA ARG A 379 -9.00 -4.74 -19.15
C ARG A 379 -10.10 -4.79 -18.09
N VAL A 380 -10.75 -3.66 -17.79
CA VAL A 380 -11.87 -3.61 -16.84
C VAL A 380 -13.04 -4.48 -17.33
N LEU A 381 -13.38 -4.41 -18.62
CA LEU A 381 -14.45 -5.21 -19.20
C LEU A 381 -14.11 -6.70 -19.25
N GLU A 382 -12.86 -7.05 -19.55
CA GLU A 382 -12.35 -8.44 -19.49
C GLU A 382 -12.52 -9.02 -18.08
N LEU A 383 -12.17 -8.25 -17.05
CA LEU A 383 -12.32 -8.65 -15.64
C LEU A 383 -13.80 -8.83 -15.27
N ILE A 384 -14.69 -7.97 -15.76
CA ILE A 384 -16.14 -8.10 -15.58
C ILE A 384 -16.73 -9.33 -16.28
N ASP A 385 -16.17 -9.73 -17.43
CA ASP A 385 -16.69 -10.86 -18.20
C ASP A 385 -16.24 -12.23 -17.67
N LYS A 386 -15.39 -12.26 -16.65
CA LYS A 386 -14.97 -13.51 -16.01
C LYS A 386 -16.18 -14.29 -15.46
N PRO A 387 -16.09 -15.63 -15.33
CA PRO A 387 -17.21 -16.46 -14.87
C PRO A 387 -17.68 -16.07 -13.47
N GLY A 388 -18.99 -15.95 -13.24
CA GLY A 388 -19.54 -15.66 -11.92
C GLY A 388 -19.78 -16.92 -11.09
N GLN A 389 -20.54 -16.78 -10.00
CA GLN A 389 -20.92 -17.91 -9.14
C GLN A 389 -21.88 -18.89 -9.83
N GLU A 390 -22.48 -18.49 -10.95
CA GLU A 390 -23.29 -19.35 -11.82
C GLU A 390 -22.50 -20.45 -12.53
N ASP A 391 -21.17 -20.31 -12.63
CA ASP A 391 -20.31 -21.26 -13.32
C ASP A 391 -19.68 -22.24 -12.31
N ASP A 392 -20.32 -23.39 -12.13
CA ASP A 392 -19.90 -24.45 -11.21
C ASP A 392 -18.60 -25.17 -11.64
N VAL A 393 -18.11 -24.93 -12.86
CA VAL A 393 -16.89 -25.57 -13.39
C VAL A 393 -15.70 -24.61 -13.49
N ALA A 394 -15.94 -23.30 -13.38
CA ALA A 394 -14.88 -22.31 -13.37
C ALA A 394 -13.94 -22.53 -12.17
N GLU A 395 -12.65 -22.36 -12.42
CA GLU A 395 -11.69 -22.34 -11.32
C GLU A 395 -12.02 -21.13 -10.43
N VAL A 396 -12.02 -21.35 -9.10
CA VAL A 396 -11.68 -20.28 -8.14
C VAL A 396 -10.34 -19.68 -8.63
N GLN A 397 -9.83 -18.50 -8.32
CA GLN A 397 -8.75 -17.86 -9.11
C GLN A 397 -9.24 -17.24 -10.44
N ASP A 398 -10.10 -17.90 -11.23
CA ASP A 398 -10.55 -17.37 -12.54
C ASP A 398 -11.95 -16.74 -12.53
N MET A 399 -12.80 -17.06 -11.55
CA MET A 399 -14.05 -16.30 -11.31
C MET A 399 -13.93 -14.75 -11.27
N ARG A 400 -15.06 -14.10 -11.47
CA ARG A 400 -15.24 -12.64 -11.51
C ARG A 400 -14.84 -11.98 -10.18
N PRO A 401 -13.99 -10.93 -10.20
CA PRO A 401 -13.75 -10.09 -9.04
C PRO A 401 -14.98 -9.21 -8.75
N GLN A 402 -15.19 -8.90 -7.48
CA GLN A 402 -16.23 -8.00 -7.01
C GLN A 402 -15.71 -6.57 -6.82
N LEU A 403 -14.42 -6.41 -6.49
CA LEU A 403 -13.76 -5.11 -6.50
C LEU A 403 -12.85 -5.03 -7.72
N ILE A 404 -13.06 -4.02 -8.58
CA ILE A 404 -12.16 -3.71 -9.68
C ILE A 404 -11.67 -2.28 -9.49
N ALA A 405 -10.41 -2.08 -9.14
CA ALA A 405 -9.80 -0.76 -8.99
C ALA A 405 -8.85 -0.48 -10.15
N ALA A 406 -8.96 0.69 -10.78
CA ALA A 406 -8.13 1.08 -11.92
C ALA A 406 -7.61 2.51 -11.78
N TYR A 407 -6.35 2.71 -12.13
CA TYR A 407 -5.64 3.99 -12.07
C TYR A 407 -5.37 4.56 -13.47
N VAL A 408 -5.62 5.86 -13.64
CA VAL A 408 -5.46 6.61 -14.90
C VAL A 408 -4.58 7.85 -14.65
N PRO A 409 -3.27 7.81 -14.99
CA PRO A 409 -2.30 8.86 -14.65
C PRO A 409 -2.31 10.08 -15.59
N ASN A 410 -3.08 10.03 -16.68
CA ASN A 410 -2.84 10.88 -17.85
C ASN A 410 -3.04 12.39 -17.60
N VAL A 411 -4.06 12.76 -16.83
CA VAL A 411 -4.38 14.18 -16.58
C VAL A 411 -3.31 14.84 -15.71
N ASP A 412 -2.83 14.15 -14.68
CA ASP A 412 -1.71 14.60 -13.87
C ASP A 412 -0.41 14.75 -14.70
N GLN A 413 -0.03 13.72 -15.46
CA GLN A 413 1.18 13.72 -16.29
C GLN A 413 1.22 14.92 -17.25
N ASP A 414 0.13 15.14 -18.01
CA ASP A 414 0.05 16.26 -18.94
C ASP A 414 -0.16 17.60 -18.22
N GLY A 415 -0.76 17.58 -17.03
CA GLY A 415 -0.89 18.74 -16.14
C GLY A 415 0.48 19.25 -15.67
N HIS A 416 1.39 18.35 -15.31
CA HIS A 416 2.78 18.69 -15.02
C HIS A 416 3.54 19.19 -16.26
N LEU A 417 3.36 18.52 -17.40
CA LEU A 417 4.12 18.82 -18.62
C LEU A 417 3.72 20.18 -19.24
N TYR A 418 2.43 20.44 -19.36
CA TYR A 418 1.90 21.60 -20.09
C TYR A 418 1.23 22.65 -19.21
N GLY A 419 0.81 22.28 -18.00
CA GLY A 419 0.05 23.12 -17.07
C GLY A 419 -1.46 22.89 -17.17
N PRO A 420 -2.22 23.13 -16.08
CA PRO A 420 -3.65 22.80 -15.99
C PRO A 420 -4.56 23.66 -16.88
N ASN A 421 -4.05 24.76 -17.46
CA ASN A 421 -4.81 25.68 -18.32
C ASN A 421 -4.34 25.67 -19.78
N SER A 422 -3.53 24.67 -20.17
CA SER A 422 -2.98 24.52 -21.52
C SER A 422 -4.02 24.06 -22.56
N THR A 423 -3.66 24.05 -23.85
CA THR A 423 -4.55 23.50 -24.89
C THR A 423 -4.45 21.97 -24.90
N GLU A 424 -3.26 21.46 -24.61
CA GLU A 424 -2.89 20.06 -24.55
C GLU A 424 -3.70 19.32 -23.47
N ILE A 425 -3.79 19.88 -22.25
CA ILE A 425 -4.57 19.27 -21.18
C ILE A 425 -6.06 19.16 -21.51
N ARG A 426 -6.61 20.07 -22.34
CA ARG A 426 -8.02 19.99 -22.78
C ARG A 426 -8.24 18.75 -23.64
N ALA A 427 -7.28 18.40 -24.50
CA ALA A 427 -7.33 17.17 -25.29
C ALA A 427 -7.23 15.94 -24.38
N THR A 428 -6.35 15.95 -23.39
CA THR A 428 -6.19 14.84 -22.43
C THR A 428 -7.44 14.61 -21.60
N ILE A 429 -8.05 15.67 -21.06
CA ILE A 429 -9.33 15.59 -20.34
C ILE A 429 -10.43 15.03 -21.26
N SER A 430 -10.51 15.49 -22.51
CA SER A 430 -11.48 14.96 -23.47
C SER A 430 -11.23 13.48 -23.81
N ASN A 431 -9.97 13.05 -23.90
CA ASN A 431 -9.61 11.66 -24.15
C ASN A 431 -9.96 10.76 -22.95
N VAL A 432 -9.78 11.23 -21.73
CA VAL A 432 -10.22 10.53 -20.51
C VAL A 432 -11.75 10.46 -20.42
N ASP A 433 -12.47 11.52 -20.79
CA ASP A 433 -13.94 11.47 -20.90
C ASP A 433 -14.41 10.45 -21.94
N ASN A 434 -13.73 10.37 -23.09
CA ASN A 434 -13.99 9.35 -24.12
C ASN A 434 -13.67 7.93 -23.62
N MET A 435 -12.62 7.74 -22.82
CA MET A 435 -12.33 6.45 -22.19
C MET A 435 -13.49 6.01 -21.27
N LEU A 436 -14.01 6.93 -20.46
CA LEU A 436 -15.18 6.66 -19.61
C LEU A 436 -16.43 6.36 -20.46
N ASP A 437 -16.59 7.02 -21.61
CA ASP A 437 -17.68 6.72 -22.54
C ASP A 437 -17.67 5.28 -23.01
N GLU A 438 -16.51 4.80 -23.48
CA GLU A 438 -16.34 3.44 -23.97
C GLU A 438 -16.55 2.41 -22.84
N LEU A 439 -16.11 2.73 -21.62
CA LEU A 439 -16.43 1.90 -20.46
C LEU A 439 -17.95 1.83 -20.22
N PHE A 440 -18.65 2.97 -20.19
CA PHE A 440 -20.08 2.99 -19.94
C PHE A 440 -20.89 2.31 -21.04
N LYS A 441 -20.51 2.48 -22.31
CA LYS A 441 -21.07 1.73 -23.44
C LYS A 441 -20.83 0.23 -23.27
N GLY A 442 -19.64 -0.16 -22.83
CA GLY A 442 -19.29 -1.55 -22.55
C GLY A 442 -20.15 -2.17 -21.44
N LEU A 443 -20.44 -1.41 -20.39
CA LEU A 443 -21.35 -1.82 -19.31
C LEU A 443 -22.81 -1.89 -19.76
N GLU A 444 -23.27 -0.90 -20.54
CA GLU A 444 -24.63 -0.87 -21.10
C GLU A 444 -24.86 -2.04 -22.06
N ALA A 445 -23.90 -2.36 -22.93
CA ALA A 445 -23.96 -3.50 -23.84
C ALA A 445 -24.08 -4.86 -23.09
N ARG A 446 -23.60 -4.91 -21.84
CA ARG A 446 -23.70 -6.09 -20.95
C ARG A 446 -24.91 -6.03 -20.02
N ASN A 447 -25.76 -5.02 -20.17
CA ASN A 447 -26.92 -4.77 -19.33
C ASN A 447 -26.56 -4.60 -17.83
N LEU A 448 -25.40 -3.97 -17.55
CA LEU A 448 -24.82 -3.83 -16.20
C LEU A 448 -25.06 -2.48 -15.54
N THR A 449 -25.67 -1.52 -16.26
CA THR A 449 -25.83 -0.14 -15.81
C THR A 449 -26.48 0.02 -14.43
N ASP A 450 -27.43 -0.85 -14.08
CA ASP A 450 -28.13 -0.82 -12.79
C ASP A 450 -27.76 -2.03 -11.89
N ILE A 451 -26.66 -2.72 -12.22
CA ILE A 451 -26.20 -3.95 -11.55
C ILE A 451 -24.86 -3.74 -10.86
N VAL A 452 -23.93 -3.05 -11.52
CA VAL A 452 -22.62 -2.74 -10.94
C VAL A 452 -22.61 -1.34 -10.35
N ASN A 453 -21.83 -1.16 -9.30
CA ASN A 453 -21.50 0.15 -8.78
C ASN A 453 -20.28 0.70 -9.53
N VAL A 454 -20.33 1.95 -9.95
CA VAL A 454 -19.18 2.67 -10.48
C VAL A 454 -18.92 3.89 -9.60
N VAL A 455 -17.70 4.00 -9.12
CA VAL A 455 -17.19 5.11 -8.31
C VAL A 455 -16.00 5.70 -9.06
N ILE A 456 -16.06 6.99 -9.38
CA ILE A 456 -14.96 7.73 -10.02
C ILE A 456 -14.47 8.76 -9.03
N VAL A 457 -13.16 8.78 -8.81
CA VAL A 457 -12.47 9.69 -7.90
C VAL A 457 -11.29 10.35 -8.60
N SER A 458 -10.77 11.40 -7.99
CA SER A 458 -9.37 11.79 -8.13
C SER A 458 -8.73 11.90 -6.76
N ASP A 459 -7.41 11.91 -6.74
CA ASP A 459 -6.60 11.97 -5.55
C ASP A 459 -6.27 13.40 -5.12
N HIS A 460 -6.05 14.31 -6.09
CA HIS A 460 -5.84 15.75 -5.86
C HIS A 460 -6.20 16.58 -7.12
N GLY A 461 -6.04 17.90 -6.97
CA GLY A 461 -6.11 18.87 -8.08
C GLY A 461 -4.73 19.23 -8.65
N MET A 462 -4.62 20.41 -9.25
CA MET A 462 -3.40 20.91 -9.92
C MET A 462 -3.39 22.45 -9.95
N ALA A 463 -2.24 23.07 -9.77
CA ALA A 463 -2.05 24.53 -9.83
C ALA A 463 -0.94 24.92 -10.80
N THR A 464 -1.10 26.04 -11.50
CA THR A 464 -0.10 26.56 -12.45
C THR A 464 1.12 27.09 -11.73
N THR A 465 2.30 26.77 -12.26
CA THR A 465 3.61 27.24 -11.77
C THR A 465 4.29 28.12 -12.81
N ASP A 466 5.10 29.05 -12.32
CA ASP A 466 5.84 30.00 -13.15
C ASP A 466 7.15 30.39 -12.47
N ILE A 467 8.15 30.77 -13.26
CA ILE A 467 9.47 31.19 -12.76
C ILE A 467 9.40 32.40 -11.81
N ASN A 468 8.40 33.26 -11.97
CA ASN A 468 8.18 34.40 -11.08
C ASN A 468 7.60 34.00 -9.72
N ARG A 469 7.15 32.74 -9.58
CA ARG A 469 6.55 32.18 -8.38
C ARG A 469 7.42 31.07 -7.77
N LEU A 470 8.73 31.19 -7.92
CA LEU A 470 9.71 30.29 -7.30
C LEU A 470 10.40 30.98 -6.11
N VAL A 471 10.60 30.21 -5.05
CA VAL A 471 11.41 30.57 -3.88
C VAL A 471 12.68 29.74 -3.92
N GLN A 472 13.83 30.41 -3.92
CA GLN A 472 15.13 29.75 -3.88
C GLN A 472 15.48 29.39 -2.44
N LEU A 473 15.65 28.09 -2.14
CA LEU A 473 15.88 27.62 -0.77
C LEU A 473 17.19 28.16 -0.17
N GLU A 474 18.26 28.19 -0.95
CA GLU A 474 19.58 28.67 -0.55
C GLU A 474 19.64 30.18 -0.31
N ASP A 475 18.61 30.93 -0.72
CA ASP A 475 18.52 32.36 -0.47
C ASP A 475 17.81 32.67 0.86
N ILE A 476 17.13 31.68 1.47
CA ILE A 476 16.41 31.83 2.74
C ILE A 476 17.05 31.07 3.91
N ILE A 477 17.82 30.01 3.66
CA ILE A 477 18.53 29.25 4.70
C ILE A 477 19.90 28.74 4.26
N ASP A 478 20.74 28.44 5.25
CA ASP A 478 21.97 27.67 5.04
C ASP A 478 21.66 26.17 4.90
N THR A 479 21.59 25.71 3.65
CA THR A 479 21.33 24.29 3.31
C THR A 479 22.47 23.36 3.73
N SER A 480 23.66 23.87 4.06
CA SER A 480 24.76 23.04 4.55
C SER A 480 24.48 22.41 5.92
N LEU A 481 23.53 22.97 6.67
CA LEU A 481 23.06 22.45 7.96
C LEU A 481 22.03 21.32 7.82
N VAL A 482 21.49 21.09 6.62
CA VAL A 482 20.45 20.09 6.33
C VAL A 482 21.11 18.77 5.90
N GLU A 483 20.64 17.66 6.45
CA GLU A 483 21.07 16.30 6.10
C GLU A 483 20.14 15.67 5.06
N HIS A 484 18.83 15.75 5.31
CA HIS A 484 17.79 15.21 4.44
C HIS A 484 16.71 16.25 4.15
N MET A 485 16.17 16.19 2.93
CA MET A 485 15.01 16.96 2.50
C MET A 485 13.90 16.01 2.07
N ASP A 486 12.74 16.15 2.68
CA ASP A 486 11.56 15.33 2.43
C ASP A 486 10.55 16.11 1.57
N GLY A 487 9.80 15.41 0.73
CA GLY A 487 8.74 15.99 -0.10
C GLY A 487 9.21 16.90 -1.24
N TRP A 488 8.24 17.29 -2.06
CA TRP A 488 8.29 18.36 -3.05
C TRP A 488 6.84 18.57 -3.58
N PRO A 489 6.34 19.79 -3.80
CA PRO A 489 7.02 21.10 -3.81
C PRO A 489 7.12 21.81 -2.45
N LEU A 490 6.57 21.21 -1.40
CA LEU A 490 6.85 21.57 -0.01
C LEU A 490 8.06 20.77 0.48
N TYR A 491 8.90 21.37 1.32
CA TYR A 491 10.09 20.71 1.87
C TYR A 491 9.96 20.48 3.37
N GLY A 492 10.13 19.23 3.77
CA GLY A 492 10.49 18.84 5.12
C GLY A 492 12.01 18.86 5.28
N LEU A 493 12.53 19.52 6.31
CA LEU A 493 13.96 19.69 6.55
C LEU A 493 14.38 18.92 7.80
N ARG A 494 15.44 18.11 7.65
CA ARG A 494 16.09 17.39 8.74
C ARG A 494 17.51 17.92 8.92
N PRO A 495 17.83 18.61 10.02
CA PRO A 495 19.17 19.12 10.25
C PRO A 495 20.16 18.00 10.60
N LYS A 496 21.42 18.15 10.20
CA LYS A 496 22.52 17.23 10.57
C LYS A 496 22.76 17.15 12.07
N ASP A 497 22.58 18.28 12.75
CA ASP A 497 22.62 18.38 14.20
C ASP A 497 21.26 18.89 14.68
N PRO A 498 20.54 18.11 15.52
CA PRO A 498 19.25 18.53 16.08
C PRO A 498 19.28 19.89 16.79
N THR A 499 20.44 20.34 17.28
CA THR A 499 20.59 21.66 17.92
C THR A 499 20.37 22.83 16.95
N HIS A 500 20.56 22.63 15.65
CA HIS A 500 20.32 23.64 14.61
C HIS A 500 18.84 23.77 14.22
N LEU A 501 17.96 22.88 14.69
CA LEU A 501 16.53 22.91 14.32
C LEU A 501 15.87 24.24 14.66
N GLN A 502 16.11 24.74 15.88
CA GLN A 502 15.48 25.98 16.34
C GLN A 502 16.02 27.20 15.58
N SER A 503 17.34 27.25 15.31
CA SER A 503 17.92 28.36 14.54
C SER A 503 17.45 28.38 13.07
N LEU A 504 17.29 27.20 12.45
CA LEU A 504 16.71 27.09 11.11
C LEU A 504 15.26 27.58 11.09
N TYR A 505 14.46 27.15 12.06
CA TYR A 505 13.09 27.61 12.20
C TYR A 505 12.99 29.11 12.42
N ASP A 506 13.78 29.68 13.34
CA ASP A 506 13.75 31.12 13.64
C ASP A 506 14.10 31.96 12.41
N THR A 507 15.11 31.52 11.64
CA THR A 507 15.51 32.17 10.37
C THR A 507 14.38 32.12 9.35
N LEU A 508 13.80 30.94 9.13
CA LEU A 508 12.69 30.76 8.17
C LEU A 508 11.43 31.52 8.57
N ALA A 509 11.12 31.57 9.87
CA ALA A 509 9.99 32.31 10.40
C ALA A 509 10.18 33.82 10.17
N GLU A 510 11.37 34.37 10.42
CA GLU A 510 11.67 35.78 10.14
C GLU A 510 11.55 36.10 8.63
N GLU A 511 12.03 35.21 7.76
CA GLU A 511 11.90 35.39 6.31
C GLU A 511 10.44 35.26 5.83
N ALA A 512 9.64 34.38 6.46
CA ALA A 512 8.21 34.25 6.15
C ALA A 512 7.40 35.50 6.53
N GLU A 513 7.83 36.26 7.55
CA GLU A 513 7.21 37.56 7.88
C GLU A 513 7.41 38.60 6.75
N LYS A 514 8.53 38.51 6.02
CA LYS A 514 8.87 39.39 4.90
C LYS A 514 8.23 38.91 3.59
N ASN A 515 7.97 37.61 3.47
CA ASN A 515 7.49 36.96 2.25
C ASN A 515 6.24 36.11 2.50
N PRO A 516 5.03 36.58 2.15
CA PRO A 516 3.77 35.86 2.44
C PRO A 516 3.53 34.62 1.55
N ASN A 517 4.48 34.26 0.70
CA ASN A 517 4.31 33.23 -0.33
C ASN A 517 4.63 31.81 0.16
N TYR A 518 5.07 31.64 1.40
CA TYR A 518 5.21 30.36 2.06
C TYR A 518 4.96 30.48 3.56
N GLU A 519 4.70 29.33 4.20
CA GLU A 519 4.53 29.21 5.64
C GLU A 519 5.53 28.19 6.19
N VAL A 520 5.85 28.32 7.47
CA VAL A 520 6.87 27.53 8.13
C VAL A 520 6.29 26.92 9.40
N TYR A 521 6.46 25.61 9.55
CA TYR A 521 5.89 24.87 10.67
C TYR A 521 6.91 23.90 11.26
N LEU A 522 6.94 23.83 12.58
CA LEU A 522 7.52 22.72 13.34
C LEU A 522 6.44 21.66 13.53
N ARG A 523 6.76 20.42 13.14
CA ARG A 523 5.89 19.24 13.24
C ARG A 523 5.18 19.13 14.59
N ASP A 524 5.94 19.31 15.67
CA ASP A 524 5.51 19.04 17.04
C ASP A 524 5.03 20.29 17.80
N LYS A 525 5.01 21.47 17.16
CA LYS A 525 4.63 22.73 17.86
C LYS A 525 3.45 23.45 17.22
N ASN A 526 3.50 23.70 15.91
CA ASN A 526 2.55 24.61 15.26
C ASN A 526 2.05 24.13 13.89
N MET A 527 2.31 22.87 13.53
CA MET A 527 1.65 22.26 12.37
C MET A 527 0.12 22.31 12.55
N PRO A 528 -0.64 22.77 11.54
CA PRO A 528 -2.10 22.85 11.65
C PRO A 528 -2.74 21.48 11.92
N GLU A 529 -3.54 21.38 12.98
CA GLU A 529 -4.18 20.11 13.37
C GLU A 529 -5.04 19.52 12.25
N ARG A 530 -5.71 20.38 11.47
CA ARG A 530 -6.53 19.98 10.30
C ARG A 530 -5.75 19.23 9.21
N TYR A 531 -4.42 19.32 9.19
CA TYR A 531 -3.60 18.57 8.25
C TYR A 531 -3.44 17.11 8.63
N HIS A 532 -3.62 16.75 9.92
CA HIS A 532 -3.32 15.41 10.42
C HIS A 532 -1.94 14.92 9.91
N PHE A 533 -0.94 15.76 10.12
CA PHE A 533 0.40 15.61 9.55
C PHE A 533 1.50 15.92 10.57
N SER A 534 1.40 15.30 11.76
CA SER A 534 2.37 15.44 12.85
C SER A 534 2.73 14.11 13.50
N ASN A 535 1.81 13.16 13.57
CA ASN A 535 1.94 11.95 14.39
C ASN A 535 2.66 10.80 13.67
N ASN A 536 3.80 11.08 13.04
CA ASN A 536 4.64 10.06 12.41
C ASN A 536 6.09 10.52 12.34
N GLU A 537 7.04 9.65 12.71
CA GLU A 537 8.47 9.98 12.70
C GLU A 537 9.05 10.19 11.28
N ARG A 538 8.39 9.62 10.26
CA ARG A 538 8.71 9.86 8.84
C ARG A 538 8.45 11.31 8.41
N ILE A 539 7.66 12.06 9.16
CA ILE A 539 7.44 13.49 8.91
C ILE A 539 8.62 14.27 9.49
N ALA A 540 9.28 15.08 8.65
CA ALA A 540 10.38 15.93 9.08
C ALA A 540 9.99 16.88 10.23
N PRO A 541 10.92 17.26 11.12
CA PRO A 541 10.61 18.12 12.26
C PRO A 541 10.29 19.57 11.88
N LEU A 542 10.74 20.03 10.70
CA LEU A 542 10.56 21.39 10.20
C LEU A 542 10.06 21.33 8.75
N TRP A 543 9.02 22.11 8.43
CA TRP A 543 8.42 22.16 7.10
C TRP A 543 8.33 23.58 6.58
N ILE A 544 8.62 23.75 5.30
CA ILE A 544 8.37 24.97 4.53
C ILE A 544 7.33 24.63 3.47
N ILE A 545 6.15 25.25 3.57
CA ILE A 545 4.99 24.97 2.74
C ILE A 545 4.72 26.20 1.86
N PRO A 546 4.99 26.16 0.55
CA PRO A 546 4.65 27.26 -0.33
C PRO A 546 3.13 27.44 -0.46
N LYS A 547 2.69 28.68 -0.64
CA LYS A 547 1.30 28.98 -1.01
C LYS A 547 1.00 28.43 -2.41
N THR A 548 -0.26 28.11 -2.68
CA THR A 548 -0.64 27.43 -3.92
C THR A 548 -0.18 28.16 -5.19
N GLY A 549 0.51 27.43 -6.06
CA GLY A 549 1.12 27.92 -7.29
C GLY A 549 2.46 28.65 -7.10
N TRP A 550 2.96 28.74 -5.88
CA TRP A 550 4.39 28.94 -5.61
C TRP A 550 5.09 27.60 -5.47
N ALA A 551 6.40 27.55 -5.69
CA ALA A 551 7.20 26.36 -5.43
C ALA A 551 8.54 26.74 -4.81
N ILE A 552 9.08 25.85 -3.99
CA ILE A 552 10.44 25.99 -3.48
C ILE A 552 11.34 25.13 -4.36
N VAL A 553 12.51 25.66 -4.72
CA VAL A 553 13.51 24.96 -5.53
C VAL A 553 14.90 25.16 -4.93
N THR A 554 15.77 24.18 -5.13
CA THR A 554 17.21 24.29 -4.88
C THR A 554 17.93 24.83 -6.11
N LYS A 555 19.11 25.43 -5.94
CA LYS A 555 19.93 25.97 -7.05
C LYS A 555 20.36 24.86 -8.00
N SER A 556 20.53 23.65 -7.46
CA SER A 556 20.87 22.46 -8.24
C SER A 556 19.73 21.98 -9.15
N GLU A 557 18.48 22.22 -8.74
CA GLU A 557 17.29 21.92 -9.52
C GLU A 557 17.08 22.96 -10.61
N PHE A 558 17.01 24.23 -10.20
CA PHE A 558 16.78 25.38 -11.05
C PHE A 558 17.26 26.66 -10.38
N ASP A 559 18.25 27.35 -10.96
CA ASP A 559 18.67 28.67 -10.48
C ASP A 559 17.67 29.73 -10.93
N VAL A 560 16.93 30.30 -9.97
CA VAL A 560 15.85 31.25 -10.23
C VAL A 560 16.38 32.56 -10.84
N ALA A 561 17.55 33.03 -10.41
CA ALA A 561 18.12 34.29 -10.88
C ALA A 561 18.61 34.16 -12.33
N GLU A 562 19.37 33.10 -12.61
CA GLU A 562 19.84 32.78 -13.96
C GLU A 562 18.66 32.52 -14.90
N GLY A 563 17.66 31.76 -14.45
CA GLY A 563 16.47 31.46 -15.23
C GLY A 563 15.70 32.73 -15.62
N LYS A 564 15.56 33.70 -14.70
CA LYS A 564 14.90 34.98 -14.98
C LYS A 564 15.71 35.82 -15.96
N GLU A 565 17.02 35.88 -15.81
CA GLU A 565 17.91 36.63 -16.71
C GLU A 565 17.85 36.08 -18.13
N LYS A 566 17.84 34.75 -18.28
CA LYS A 566 17.82 34.06 -19.57
C LYS A 566 16.41 33.86 -20.15
N GLY A 567 15.36 34.22 -19.41
CA GLY A 567 13.98 33.99 -19.83
C GLY A 567 13.63 32.50 -19.98
N LEU A 568 14.18 31.65 -19.13
CA LEU A 568 13.89 30.21 -19.14
C LEU A 568 12.47 29.93 -18.66
N VAL A 569 11.86 28.89 -19.22
CA VAL A 569 10.59 28.36 -18.74
C VAL A 569 10.86 27.34 -17.64
N TYR A 570 10.24 27.54 -16.47
CA TYR A 570 10.31 26.57 -15.39
C TYR A 570 9.42 25.35 -15.73
N HIS A 571 9.96 24.16 -15.47
CA HIS A 571 9.22 22.91 -15.50
C HIS A 571 9.34 22.19 -14.14
N PRO A 572 8.25 21.59 -13.64
CA PRO A 572 6.95 21.41 -14.31
C PRO A 572 6.10 22.69 -14.35
N ARG A 573 5.11 22.70 -15.24
CA ARG A 573 4.17 23.80 -15.52
C ARG A 573 2.90 23.75 -14.66
N GLY A 574 2.63 22.58 -14.09
CA GLY A 574 1.63 22.36 -13.05
C GLY A 574 2.28 21.66 -11.86
N LEU A 575 1.83 21.99 -10.65
CA LEU A 575 2.18 21.31 -9.40
C LEU A 575 0.97 21.10 -8.51
N HIS A 576 1.11 20.17 -7.58
CA HIS A 576 0.15 19.86 -6.53
C HIS A 576 0.91 19.56 -5.22
N GLY A 577 0.22 19.17 -4.15
CA GLY A 577 0.83 18.94 -2.83
C GLY A 577 0.57 20.05 -1.81
N TYR A 578 -0.04 21.16 -2.24
CA TYR A 578 -0.40 22.29 -1.40
C TYR A 578 -1.46 21.96 -0.34
N ASP A 579 -1.85 22.99 0.41
CA ASP A 579 -2.99 22.94 1.33
C ASP A 579 -4.21 22.27 0.67
N HIS A 580 -4.65 21.18 1.30
CA HIS A 580 -5.71 20.31 0.82
C HIS A 580 -7.09 20.97 0.75
N GLU A 581 -7.31 22.10 1.44
CA GLU A 581 -8.55 22.87 1.37
C GLU A 581 -8.56 23.93 0.25
N HIS A 582 -7.40 24.19 -0.37
CA HIS A 582 -7.31 25.18 -1.44
C HIS A 582 -8.16 24.74 -2.65
N PRO A 583 -8.95 25.64 -3.27
CA PRO A 583 -9.82 25.28 -4.39
C PRO A 583 -9.13 24.55 -5.55
N LEU A 584 -7.90 24.92 -5.88
CA LEU A 584 -7.10 24.26 -6.93
C LEU A 584 -6.66 22.83 -6.59
N MET A 585 -6.69 22.42 -5.31
CA MET A 585 -6.35 21.05 -4.88
C MET A 585 -7.57 20.13 -4.77
N ARG A 586 -8.77 20.66 -4.97
CA ARG A 586 -10.02 19.89 -4.87
C ARG A 586 -10.08 18.80 -5.92
N ALA A 587 -10.44 17.60 -5.47
CA ALA A 587 -10.63 16.39 -6.24
C ALA A 587 -12.11 16.16 -6.59
N ILE A 588 -12.39 15.17 -7.44
CA ILE A 588 -13.74 14.73 -7.78
C ILE A 588 -14.13 13.46 -7.00
N PHE A 589 -15.43 13.31 -6.76
CA PHE A 589 -16.05 12.05 -6.39
C PHE A 589 -17.41 11.97 -7.10
N VAL A 590 -17.69 10.85 -7.76
CA VAL A 590 -19.03 10.56 -8.27
C VAL A 590 -19.31 9.07 -8.19
N ALA A 591 -20.50 8.71 -7.74
CA ALA A 591 -20.93 7.33 -7.62
C ALA A 591 -22.30 7.10 -8.26
N ARG A 592 -22.47 5.92 -8.85
CA ARG A 592 -23.77 5.42 -9.33
C ARG A 592 -23.80 3.90 -9.25
N GLY A 593 -24.94 3.35 -8.83
CA GLY A 593 -25.17 1.91 -8.82
C GLY A 593 -26.18 1.51 -7.75
N PRO A 594 -26.51 0.21 -7.63
CA PRO A 594 -27.50 -0.29 -6.69
C PRO A 594 -27.16 -0.05 -5.21
N ALA A 595 -25.88 0.13 -4.85
CA ALA A 595 -25.48 0.48 -3.48
C ALA A 595 -25.74 1.97 -3.13
N PHE A 596 -25.99 2.81 -4.14
CA PHE A 596 -26.20 4.24 -3.99
C PHE A 596 -27.65 4.59 -4.33
N PRO A 597 -28.64 4.37 -3.45
CA PRO A 597 -30.02 4.78 -3.72
C PRO A 597 -30.14 6.31 -3.68
N HIS A 598 -30.48 6.94 -4.81
CA HIS A 598 -30.59 8.39 -4.94
C HIS A 598 -31.62 8.79 -6.01
N ALA A 599 -32.10 10.03 -5.96
CA ALA A 599 -32.77 10.64 -7.10
C ALA A 599 -31.70 11.10 -8.11
N PRO A 600 -31.94 11.06 -9.43
CA PRO A 600 -30.97 11.56 -10.40
C PRO A 600 -30.49 12.97 -10.05
N ASN A 601 -29.22 13.23 -10.32
CA ASN A 601 -28.56 14.51 -10.09
C ASN A 601 -28.49 14.90 -8.60
N SER A 602 -28.40 13.91 -7.69
CA SER A 602 -28.34 14.15 -6.24
C SER A 602 -26.98 14.68 -5.82
N ARG A 603 -26.99 15.72 -4.99
CA ARG A 603 -25.80 16.32 -4.40
C ARG A 603 -25.65 15.91 -2.94
N VAL A 604 -24.42 15.64 -2.50
CA VAL A 604 -24.06 15.48 -1.08
C VAL A 604 -23.12 16.60 -0.62
N GLU A 605 -22.94 16.76 0.69
CA GLU A 605 -21.94 17.71 1.20
C GLU A 605 -20.53 17.32 0.77
N PRO A 606 -19.62 18.28 0.51
CA PRO A 606 -18.20 17.99 0.36
C PRO A 606 -17.64 17.24 1.57
N PHE A 607 -16.74 16.29 1.30
CA PHE A 607 -16.10 15.48 2.32
C PHE A 607 -14.63 15.20 1.94
N GLN A 608 -13.84 14.68 2.88
CA GLN A 608 -12.44 14.33 2.64
C GLN A 608 -12.28 12.90 2.09
N ASN A 609 -11.23 12.66 1.31
CA ASN A 609 -11.00 11.37 0.65
C ASN A 609 -10.82 10.16 1.60
N ILE A 610 -10.53 10.37 2.89
CA ILE A 610 -10.55 9.32 3.93
C ILE A 610 -11.90 8.58 4.00
N GLU A 611 -12.97 9.22 3.57
CA GLU A 611 -14.33 8.66 3.62
C GLU A 611 -14.59 7.58 2.55
N VAL A 612 -13.79 7.57 1.48
CA VAL A 612 -14.01 6.69 0.32
C VAL A 612 -13.85 5.22 0.69
N TYR A 613 -12.93 4.87 1.60
CA TYR A 613 -12.73 3.49 2.04
C TYR A 613 -14.02 2.88 2.61
N ASN A 614 -14.67 3.57 3.55
CA ASN A 614 -15.92 3.10 4.16
C ASN A 614 -17.05 3.00 3.12
N ILE A 615 -17.14 3.97 2.21
CA ILE A 615 -18.14 3.98 1.13
C ILE A 615 -17.97 2.74 0.23
N VAL A 616 -16.74 2.42 -0.17
CA VAL A 616 -16.48 1.27 -1.04
C VAL A 616 -16.66 -0.04 -0.28
N CYS A 617 -16.24 -0.13 0.99
CA CYS A 617 -16.52 -1.28 1.86
C CYS A 617 -18.03 -1.55 1.95
N ASP A 618 -18.84 -0.54 2.26
CA ASP A 618 -20.29 -0.68 2.35
C ASP A 618 -20.92 -1.09 1.01
N SER A 619 -20.40 -0.57 -0.11
CA SER A 619 -20.89 -0.92 -1.46
C SER A 619 -20.71 -2.40 -1.81
N LEU A 620 -19.71 -3.04 -1.19
CA LEU A 620 -19.37 -4.45 -1.34
C LEU A 620 -19.91 -5.31 -0.19
N GLY A 621 -20.55 -4.71 0.83
CA GLY A 621 -20.98 -5.41 2.04
C GLY A 621 -19.81 -5.98 2.85
N LEU A 622 -18.70 -5.25 2.91
CA LEU A 622 -17.53 -5.53 3.73
C LEU A 622 -17.66 -4.87 5.10
N GLU A 623 -17.10 -5.49 6.13
CA GLU A 623 -16.84 -4.83 7.41
C GLU A 623 -15.54 -4.02 7.27
N PRO A 624 -15.58 -2.68 7.37
CA PRO A 624 -14.38 -1.86 7.27
C PRO A 624 -13.47 -2.06 8.49
N LYS A 625 -12.16 -1.98 8.29
CA LYS A 625 -11.19 -1.90 9.39
C LYS A 625 -11.22 -0.52 10.06
N PRO A 626 -10.72 -0.39 11.30
CA PRO A 626 -10.59 0.92 11.95
C PRO A 626 -9.84 1.91 11.05
N ASN A 627 -10.47 3.04 10.77
CA ASN A 627 -9.96 4.09 9.90
C ASN A 627 -10.45 5.46 10.38
N ASN A 628 -10.03 6.54 9.72
CA ASN A 628 -10.38 7.91 10.10
C ASN A 628 -11.70 8.40 9.51
N GLY A 629 -12.26 7.71 8.51
CA GLY A 629 -13.55 8.03 7.91
C GLY A 629 -14.74 7.72 8.83
N THR A 630 -15.82 8.48 8.64
CA THR A 630 -17.07 8.42 9.41
C THR A 630 -18.32 8.22 8.57
N LEU A 631 -18.26 8.52 7.27
CA LEU A 631 -19.38 8.39 6.34
C LEU A 631 -19.64 6.92 6.00
N ARG A 632 -20.92 6.56 5.96
CA ARG A 632 -21.43 5.21 5.68
C ARG A 632 -22.57 5.29 4.68
N LEU A 633 -22.80 4.20 3.93
CA LEU A 633 -23.95 4.10 3.04
C LEU A 633 -25.25 3.81 3.83
N PRO A 634 -26.42 4.29 3.35
CA PRO A 634 -26.61 5.12 2.16
C PRO A 634 -26.19 6.58 2.39
N LEU A 635 -25.60 7.21 1.37
CA LEU A 635 -25.30 8.65 1.38
C LEU A 635 -26.60 9.46 1.48
N LYS A 636 -26.54 10.60 2.18
CA LYS A 636 -27.69 11.49 2.39
C LYS A 636 -27.62 12.70 1.46
N PRO A 637 -28.49 12.81 0.44
CA PRO A 637 -28.52 13.98 -0.43
C PRO A 637 -28.91 15.25 0.34
N VAL A 638 -28.27 16.36 0.00
CA VAL A 638 -28.57 17.73 0.50
C VAL A 638 -29.19 18.62 -0.59
N GLY A 639 -29.53 18.04 -1.74
CA GLY A 639 -30.17 18.73 -2.85
C GLY A 639 -29.86 18.08 -4.19
N GLN A 640 -30.08 18.82 -5.27
CA GLN A 640 -29.65 18.45 -6.61
C GLN A 640 -28.58 19.44 -7.10
N HIS A 641 -27.73 19.02 -8.04
CA HIS A 641 -26.80 19.94 -8.68
C HIS A 641 -27.58 20.95 -9.54
N SER A 642 -27.24 22.24 -9.40
CA SER A 642 -27.76 23.32 -10.23
C SER A 642 -26.65 24.33 -10.56
N PRO A 643 -26.80 25.16 -11.62
CA PRO A 643 -25.83 26.19 -11.96
C PRO A 643 -25.53 27.15 -10.80
N GLU A 644 -26.51 27.45 -9.95
CA GLU A 644 -26.35 28.32 -8.77
C GLU A 644 -25.50 27.68 -7.66
N THR A 645 -25.32 26.37 -7.71
CA THR A 645 -24.58 25.60 -6.72
C THR A 645 -23.18 25.22 -7.16
N THR A 646 -22.87 25.37 -8.45
CA THR A 646 -21.54 25.16 -9.03
C THR A 646 -20.55 26.13 -8.40
N PRO A 647 -19.46 25.65 -7.76
CA PRO A 647 -18.40 26.52 -7.29
C PRO A 647 -17.87 27.39 -8.42
N GLU A 648 -17.57 28.65 -8.10
CA GLU A 648 -16.86 29.53 -9.03
C GLU A 648 -15.52 28.90 -9.43
N GLU A 649 -15.15 29.07 -10.70
CA GLU A 649 -13.85 28.62 -11.19
C GLU A 649 -12.76 29.40 -10.46
N PRO A 650 -11.84 28.72 -9.73
CA PRO A 650 -10.81 29.42 -8.98
C PRO A 650 -9.77 30.04 -9.92
N ASP A 651 -9.27 31.22 -9.54
CA ASP A 651 -8.15 31.85 -10.25
C ASP A 651 -6.91 30.94 -10.27
N ASP A 652 -6.28 30.79 -11.43
CA ASP A 652 -5.08 29.99 -11.64
C ASP A 652 -4.16 30.62 -12.69
N PRO A 653 -3.00 31.19 -12.30
CA PRO A 653 -2.43 31.22 -10.95
C PRO A 653 -3.29 32.04 -9.96
N PRO A 654 -3.34 31.65 -8.67
CA PRO A 654 -4.00 32.46 -7.64
C PRO A 654 -3.43 33.88 -7.59
N ALA A 655 -4.31 34.86 -7.36
CA ALA A 655 -3.90 36.27 -7.23
C ALA A 655 -2.82 36.44 -6.14
N PRO A 656 -1.81 37.31 -6.35
CA PRO A 656 -0.79 37.55 -5.34
C PRO A 656 -1.41 38.07 -4.04
N LEU A 657 -1.00 37.51 -2.91
CA LEU A 657 -1.36 38.04 -1.60
C LEU A 657 -0.66 39.39 -1.43
N THR A 658 -1.43 40.49 -1.40
CA THR A 658 -0.89 41.82 -1.11
C THR A 658 -0.74 41.99 0.39
N VAL A 659 0.49 42.19 0.86
CA VAL A 659 0.74 42.65 2.23
C VAL A 659 0.25 44.10 2.31
N THR A 660 -0.97 44.30 2.80
CA THR A 660 -1.40 45.64 3.21
C THR A 660 -0.71 45.94 4.54
N PRO A 661 0.16 46.97 4.63
CA PRO A 661 0.76 47.33 5.90
C PRO A 661 -0.35 47.73 6.86
N ILE A 662 -0.40 47.06 8.02
CA ILE A 662 -1.34 47.33 9.10
C ILE A 662 -1.10 48.78 9.55
N SER A 663 -1.91 49.70 9.03
CA SER A 663 -2.03 51.02 9.63
C SER A 663 -2.69 50.83 10.98
N SER A 664 -1.97 51.22 12.02
CA SER A 664 -2.37 51.19 13.43
C SER A 664 -3.83 51.63 13.61
N VAL A 665 -4.72 50.67 13.87
CA VAL A 665 -6.10 50.98 14.24
C VAL A 665 -6.10 51.32 15.73
N SER A 666 -6.12 52.63 15.99
CA SER A 666 -6.48 53.22 17.27
C SER A 666 -7.79 52.60 17.78
N SER A 667 -7.76 52.14 19.03
CA SER A 667 -8.92 51.66 19.77
C SER A 667 -10.01 52.73 19.88
N SER A 668 -11.21 52.40 19.40
CA SER A 668 -12.44 53.03 19.88
C SER A 668 -13.51 51.96 20.06
N MET A 669 -13.77 51.62 21.31
CA MET A 669 -14.87 50.76 21.73
C MET A 669 -16.22 51.32 21.30
N SER A 670 -17.14 50.45 20.91
CA SER A 670 -18.59 50.70 21.00
C SER A 670 -19.33 49.37 21.23
N PRO A 671 -20.47 49.38 21.94
CA PRO A 671 -20.91 48.25 22.74
C PRO A 671 -21.91 47.32 22.04
N PHE A 672 -21.97 46.11 22.58
CA PHE A 672 -22.88 45.00 22.31
C PHE A 672 -24.36 45.38 22.15
N VAL A 673 -25.03 44.72 21.19
CA VAL A 673 -26.50 44.59 21.11
C VAL A 673 -26.87 43.11 21.05
N VAL A 674 -27.81 42.72 21.91
CA VAL A 674 -28.38 41.38 22.15
C VAL A 674 -29.68 41.22 21.31
N PRO A 675 -30.13 40.00 20.94
CA PRO A 675 -31.11 39.79 19.85
C PRO A 675 -32.58 39.76 20.34
N PRO A 676 -33.59 39.86 19.45
CA PRO A 676 -35.00 39.80 19.86
C PRO A 676 -35.68 38.47 19.51
N THR A 677 -36.54 38.02 20.43
CA THR A 677 -37.55 36.97 20.23
C THR A 677 -38.95 37.52 20.54
N ALA A 678 -39.85 37.36 19.57
CA ALA A 678 -41.31 37.13 19.59
C ALA A 678 -42.33 38.01 20.40
N ALA A 679 -43.28 38.53 19.61
CA ALA A 679 -44.76 38.47 19.72
C ALA A 679 -45.54 39.30 20.78
N SER A 680 -46.42 40.21 20.31
CA SER A 680 -47.91 40.04 20.21
C SER A 680 -48.70 41.38 20.15
N GLU A 681 -49.47 41.53 19.07
CA GLU A 681 -50.78 42.21 18.74
C GLU A 681 -51.60 43.10 19.74
N PRO A 682 -52.74 43.77 19.33
CA PRO A 682 -53.29 44.16 18.00
C PRO A 682 -53.90 45.60 17.93
N GLY A 683 -54.40 46.04 16.75
CA GLY A 683 -55.40 47.12 16.65
C GLY A 683 -55.62 47.82 15.29
N ASP A 684 -56.59 47.30 14.51
CA ASP A 684 -57.56 47.94 13.59
C ASP A 684 -57.19 49.02 12.53
N VAL A 685 -57.51 48.72 11.26
CA VAL A 685 -58.60 49.31 10.41
C VAL A 685 -58.26 49.17 8.90
N ALA A 686 -59.12 48.48 8.15
CA ALA A 686 -59.16 48.38 6.66
C ALA A 686 -60.19 49.40 6.07
N PRO A 687 -60.51 49.50 4.75
CA PRO A 687 -60.08 48.68 3.59
C PRO A 687 -59.79 49.46 2.27
N ASN A 688 -59.21 48.79 1.26
CA ASN A 688 -59.76 48.79 -0.12
C ASN A 688 -59.02 47.84 -1.10
N VAL A 689 -59.75 46.81 -1.53
CA VAL A 689 -60.09 46.46 -2.93
C VAL A 689 -59.01 45.85 -3.87
N THR A 690 -59.24 44.53 -4.11
CA THR A 690 -59.08 43.67 -5.31
C THR A 690 -57.71 43.30 -5.88
N SER A 691 -57.43 42.02 -5.66
CA SER A 691 -56.74 40.99 -6.44
C SER A 691 -56.93 40.96 -7.97
N ILE A 692 -55.91 40.45 -8.68
CA ILE A 692 -55.90 39.33 -9.68
C ILE A 692 -54.81 39.57 -10.77
N SER A 693 -53.87 38.62 -10.91
CA SER A 693 -52.91 38.41 -12.04
C SER A 693 -53.63 37.78 -13.27
N PRO A 694 -53.00 37.26 -14.36
CA PRO A 694 -51.75 37.53 -15.09
C PRO A 694 -52.01 37.73 -16.62
N ILE A 695 -51.02 38.07 -17.48
CA ILE A 695 -51.16 37.95 -18.96
C ILE A 695 -49.85 37.52 -19.68
N GLU A 696 -50.02 36.59 -20.63
CA GLU A 696 -49.09 36.05 -21.65
C GLU A 696 -48.98 36.88 -22.96
N ALA A 697 -47.85 36.67 -23.67
CA ALA A 697 -47.65 36.54 -25.13
C ALA A 697 -47.92 37.68 -26.18
N SER A 698 -46.89 37.93 -27.02
CA SER A 698 -46.89 37.74 -28.51
C SER A 698 -46.47 38.92 -29.46
N SER A 699 -45.63 38.56 -30.45
CA SER A 699 -45.63 38.94 -31.89
C SER A 699 -44.86 40.15 -32.51
N ALA A 700 -43.95 39.79 -33.44
CA ALA A 700 -43.81 40.18 -34.87
C ALA A 700 -43.39 41.60 -35.37
N ALA A 701 -42.18 41.64 -35.97
CA ALA A 701 -41.72 42.17 -37.28
C ALA A 701 -42.13 43.54 -37.87
N ASN A 702 -41.13 44.33 -38.33
CA ASN A 702 -41.06 44.95 -39.67
C ASN A 702 -39.62 45.44 -40.02
N PRO A 703 -39.28 45.82 -41.27
CA PRO A 703 -38.08 45.34 -41.97
C PRO A 703 -37.18 46.49 -42.44
N ASN A 704 -35.92 46.19 -42.75
CA ASN A 704 -35.06 46.87 -43.73
C ASN A 704 -33.62 46.63 -43.30
N VAL A 705 -32.95 45.70 -43.98
CA VAL A 705 -31.62 45.85 -44.60
C VAL A 705 -31.27 44.49 -45.24
N ARG A 706 -30.94 44.51 -46.53
CA ARG A 706 -30.54 43.35 -47.35
C ARG A 706 -29.04 43.00 -47.15
N PRO A 707 -28.64 41.73 -47.37
CA PRO A 707 -27.24 41.27 -47.44
C PRO A 707 -26.74 41.13 -48.90
N PRO A 708 -25.44 40.84 -49.10
CA PRO A 708 -24.99 39.96 -50.19
C PRO A 708 -24.28 38.73 -49.59
N SER A 709 -24.84 37.52 -49.71
CA SER A 709 -24.76 36.58 -50.83
C SER A 709 -23.47 35.77 -50.91
N ALA A 710 -23.63 34.47 -50.67
CA ALA A 710 -22.69 33.38 -50.91
C ALA A 710 -22.57 33.03 -52.40
N VAL A 711 -21.43 32.43 -52.75
CA VAL A 711 -21.17 31.56 -53.92
C VAL A 711 -20.18 30.53 -53.38
N GLY A 712 -20.25 29.22 -53.59
CA GLY A 712 -21.03 28.34 -54.46
C GLY A 712 -20.27 27.01 -54.45
N VAL A 713 -21.03 25.91 -54.41
CA VAL A 713 -20.59 24.51 -54.23
C VAL A 713 -19.83 23.98 -55.44
N ASP A 714 -18.85 23.09 -55.21
CA ASP A 714 -18.59 21.95 -56.13
C ASP A 714 -18.26 20.69 -55.33
N ILE A 715 -18.97 19.61 -55.68
CA ILE A 715 -18.78 18.22 -55.26
C ILE A 715 -18.05 17.53 -56.41
N LEU A 716 -16.88 16.93 -56.18
CA LEU A 716 -16.40 15.74 -56.92
C LEU A 716 -15.32 14.98 -56.12
N ASP A 717 -15.57 13.67 -56.03
CA ASP A 717 -14.68 12.51 -55.96
C ASP A 717 -13.70 12.29 -54.78
N GLU A 718 -13.88 11.14 -54.12
CA GLU A 718 -12.92 10.48 -53.23
C GLU A 718 -11.55 10.29 -53.92
N PRO A 719 -10.47 10.46 -53.14
CA PRO A 719 -9.40 9.49 -53.19
C PRO A 719 -9.17 8.88 -51.81
N ASN A 720 -9.18 7.55 -51.82
CA ASN A 720 -8.55 6.65 -50.87
C ASN A 720 -7.21 7.23 -50.35
N VAL A 721 -7.15 7.58 -49.06
CA VAL A 721 -5.87 7.90 -48.40
C VAL A 721 -5.72 6.98 -47.19
N ASP A 722 -4.68 6.16 -47.29
CA ASP A 722 -4.27 5.15 -46.35
C ASP A 722 -4.16 5.68 -44.90
N ARG A 723 -4.65 4.86 -43.98
CA ARG A 723 -4.37 4.97 -42.54
C ARG A 723 -2.86 4.85 -42.31
N PRO A 724 -2.21 5.70 -41.48
CA PRO A 724 -0.93 5.33 -40.94
C PRO A 724 -1.16 4.33 -39.80
N VAL A 725 -0.68 3.11 -40.07
CA VAL A 725 -0.43 2.04 -39.12
C VAL A 725 0.58 2.52 -38.08
N VAL A 726 0.35 2.09 -36.84
CA VAL A 726 1.25 2.16 -35.68
C VAL A 726 2.70 1.84 -36.05
N GLY A 727 3.65 2.71 -35.68
CA GLY A 727 5.08 2.42 -35.78
C GLY A 727 6.03 3.51 -35.27
N ASP A 728 6.74 3.16 -34.20
CA ASP A 728 8.14 3.51 -33.88
C ASP A 728 8.48 4.86 -33.21
N ASP A 729 9.51 4.78 -32.35
CA ASP A 729 9.99 5.69 -31.30
C ASP A 729 10.61 7.02 -31.81
N SER A 730 10.16 7.50 -32.97
CA SER A 730 10.81 8.59 -33.71
C SER A 730 10.02 9.91 -33.77
N THR A 731 8.88 9.98 -33.10
CA THR A 731 7.96 11.15 -33.18
C THR A 731 7.95 12.05 -31.95
N LEU A 732 8.81 11.79 -30.96
CA LEU A 732 9.02 12.74 -29.87
C LEU A 732 9.77 13.97 -30.41
N THR A 733 9.27 15.16 -30.09
CA THR A 733 9.96 16.42 -30.32
C THR A 733 11.28 16.44 -29.52
N GLU A 734 12.28 17.20 -29.99
CA GLU A 734 13.56 17.31 -29.28
C GLU A 734 13.39 17.89 -27.87
N GLU A 735 12.32 18.66 -27.62
CA GLU A 735 11.95 19.15 -26.28
C GLU A 735 11.40 18.03 -25.37
N GLU A 736 10.56 17.12 -25.89
CA GLU A 736 10.08 15.95 -25.13
C GLU A 736 11.21 14.95 -24.83
N LYS A 737 12.14 14.73 -25.78
CA LYS A 737 13.34 13.93 -25.53
C LYS A 737 14.27 14.60 -24.53
N SER A 738 14.41 15.92 -24.62
CA SER A 738 15.19 16.71 -23.66
C SER A 738 14.57 16.66 -22.27
N PHE A 739 13.24 16.63 -22.13
CA PHE A 739 12.56 16.46 -20.85
C PHE A 739 12.75 15.06 -20.26
N TRP A 740 12.52 13.99 -21.03
CA TRP A 740 12.74 12.63 -20.53
C TRP A 740 14.21 12.35 -20.23
N SER A 741 15.12 12.91 -21.04
CA SER A 741 16.56 12.88 -20.78
C SER A 741 16.94 13.72 -19.57
N TRP A 742 16.31 14.89 -19.33
CA TRP A 742 16.56 15.73 -18.16
C TRP A 742 15.99 15.08 -16.89
N PHE A 743 14.80 14.52 -16.94
CA PHE A 743 14.18 13.79 -15.83
C PHE A 743 14.98 12.52 -15.50
N GLN A 744 15.45 11.79 -16.51
CA GLN A 744 16.37 10.65 -16.32
C GLN A 744 17.78 11.09 -15.86
N ASP A 745 18.28 12.24 -16.31
CA ASP A 745 19.56 12.81 -15.86
C ASP A 745 19.48 13.34 -14.41
N LYS A 746 18.32 13.85 -13.98
CA LYS A 746 18.02 14.16 -12.57
C LYS A 746 17.97 12.87 -11.73
N LEU A 747 17.35 11.80 -12.25
CA LEU A 747 17.37 10.45 -11.68
C LEU A 747 18.80 9.89 -11.52
N ASP A 748 19.69 10.15 -12.47
CA ASP A 748 21.09 9.67 -12.42
C ASP A 748 22.01 10.58 -11.60
N LYS A 749 21.72 11.89 -11.49
CA LYS A 749 22.48 12.81 -10.62
C LYS A 749 22.22 12.58 -9.12
N VAL A 750 21.01 12.21 -8.73
CA VAL A 750 20.71 11.77 -7.34
C VAL A 750 21.41 10.44 -7.02
N LYS A 751 21.50 9.51 -7.99
CA LYS A 751 22.35 8.30 -7.85
C LYS A 751 23.84 8.63 -7.76
N GLY A 752 24.31 9.65 -8.49
CA GLY A 752 25.69 10.12 -8.43
C GLY A 752 26.08 10.69 -7.06
N TRP A 753 25.13 11.32 -6.35
CA TRP A 753 25.32 11.79 -4.98
C TRP A 753 25.37 10.64 -3.96
N LEU A 754 24.51 9.62 -4.10
CA LEU A 754 24.56 8.39 -3.30
C LEU A 754 25.84 7.56 -3.55
N GLY A 755 26.39 7.60 -4.78
CA GLY A 755 27.65 6.94 -5.12
C GLY A 755 28.87 7.54 -4.42
N GLY A 756 28.82 8.81 -4.01
CA GLY A 756 29.91 9.49 -3.30
C GLY A 756 30.10 9.05 -1.85
N PHE A 757 29.13 8.34 -1.25
CA PHE A 757 29.24 7.81 0.11
C PHE A 757 29.77 6.37 0.17
N ALA A 758 29.85 5.66 -0.96
CA ALA A 758 30.43 4.32 -1.04
C ALA A 758 31.97 4.32 -1.10
N ASP A 759 32.60 5.42 -1.54
CA ASP A 759 34.07 5.49 -1.71
C ASP A 759 34.83 6.02 -0.47
N ASN A 760 34.15 6.54 0.56
CA ASN A 760 34.78 7.00 1.81
C ASN A 760 34.71 5.99 2.98
N SER A 761 34.26 4.75 2.74
CA SER A 761 34.27 3.67 3.74
C SER A 761 35.34 2.59 3.51
N THR A 762 36.25 2.82 2.54
CA THR A 762 37.35 1.88 2.22
C THR A 762 38.77 2.37 2.53
N GLU A 763 38.96 3.54 3.18
CA GLU A 763 40.30 4.05 3.52
C GLU A 763 40.67 4.07 5.02
N THR A 764 39.85 3.52 5.93
CA THR A 764 40.22 3.33 7.35
C THR A 764 40.25 1.87 7.80
N ALA A 765 40.68 0.97 6.92
CA ALA A 765 41.02 -0.41 7.25
C ALA A 765 42.36 -0.82 6.60
N ASN A 766 43.40 -0.01 6.78
CA ASN A 766 44.80 -0.41 6.70
C ASN A 766 45.71 0.72 7.23
N GLN A 767 45.64 0.97 8.55
CA GLN A 767 46.78 1.37 9.38
C GLN A 767 46.42 1.27 10.86
#